data_AF-A0A7K1KYM9-F1
#
_entry.id   AF-A0A7K1KYM9-F1
#
_cell.length_a   1.000
_cell.length_b   1.000
_cell.length_c   1.000
_cell.angle_alpha   90.00
_cell.angle_beta   90.00
_cell.angle_gamma   90.00
#
_symmetry.space_group_name_H-M   'P 1'
#
loop_
_entity.id
_entity.type
_entity.pdbx_description
1 polymer ?
#
loop_
_entity_poly.entity_id
_entity_poly.type
_entity_poly.pdbx_seq_one_letter_code
_entity_poly.pdbx_strand_id
1 'polypeptide(L)'
;MKAVVMAGGEGTRLRPMTANQPKPLLPLVNRPIMEHVLRLLKRHGFTETVVTVQFLAALIRNYFGDGDELGMALSYATEEIPLGTAGSVRNAGEALRDDPFLVISGDALTDIDLTDMVRFHRRSGALVTIGLKRVPNPLEFGIIIVDDEGRVRRFLEKPTWGQVFSDTVNTGIYVMEPEVLDHVAPGEVVDWSADVFPRLLADGAPLFGYVADCYWEDVGTHESYLRAQADMLSGQVGIDLGGFEVSPGVWVAEGAEVDAEAVLKGPLYIGDYAKVEAGVELREYTVLGSNVVVKEGAFLHRAIVHDNVFVAPSTSLRGCVIGKNTDIMAGARVEEGAVVGDECVIEAEAYVSSGVKVYPFKTIEAGAVVNTSVIWESRGQRSLFGPRGVSGLVNVEITPELAVRLASAYATTLKKGTTVVAGRDVSRAARTLKRAVISALTAGAIDVLDLEVTPLTVARFETGRADCVGGIYIRTTLGDPQGVDILFLDADGADLSQAARRRLERVFGRQEYRRAFPGEIAELTYPPRVVETYTRDLLRRVDISGVREAGLKIVLDSAGGTASLVLPNLLGKLGVEVLTRNNGLDEANPTETLAERMRDLERLGSLVSSSRAAFGVRFDPVGERISLVDENGEPVGDDRALLVMLDLVAAERRTGRVALPVTTTRVAERVCRFHGVQVEWTSTSQDVLTRAAAHPEVIFAGDGRGGFLMPEFSGTVDGIAAFIRLVGLVARTRLTLSRIDRRIPEAHLLRRSVPTPWAAKGGVMRHVVEAAGGRTVDTTDGVRVVEDDGRWVLVLPDPAEPVTHLWAEGPDTGSAQDLLEQWATVVERTGT
;
A
#
# COMPACT_ATOMS: atom_id res chain seq x y z
N MET A 1 18.26 48.92 -10.85
CA MET A 1 16.92 48.32 -11.00
C MET A 1 17.00 46.87 -10.56
N LYS A 2 16.24 46.53 -9.52
CA LYS A 2 16.17 45.18 -8.95
C LYS A 2 15.06 44.36 -9.62
N ALA A 3 15.14 43.04 -9.51
CA ALA A 3 14.07 42.14 -9.89
C ALA A 3 13.45 41.44 -8.66
N VAL A 4 12.21 41.00 -8.80
CA VAL A 4 11.48 40.20 -7.82
C VAL A 4 10.97 38.94 -8.51
N VAL A 5 11.36 37.78 -8.01
CA VAL A 5 10.87 36.48 -8.51
C VAL A 5 9.87 35.91 -7.52
N MET A 6 8.62 35.72 -7.97
CA MET A 6 7.56 35.15 -7.14
C MET A 6 7.62 33.62 -7.15
N ALA A 7 7.98 33.00 -6.02
CA ALA A 7 8.24 31.57 -5.92
C ALA A 7 7.45 30.88 -4.77
N GLY A 8 6.31 31.47 -4.36
CA GLY A 8 5.54 31.04 -3.18
C GLY A 8 4.43 30.01 -3.41
N GLY A 9 4.13 29.60 -4.65
CA GLY A 9 2.97 28.76 -4.97
C GLY A 9 3.14 27.26 -4.63
N GLU A 10 2.07 26.63 -4.13
CA GLU A 10 2.06 25.19 -3.76
C GLU A 10 2.07 24.21 -4.95
N GLY A 11 1.73 24.67 -6.17
CA GLY A 11 1.79 23.84 -7.38
C GLY A 11 0.87 22.60 -7.38
N THR A 12 -0.30 22.66 -6.73
CA THR A 12 -1.19 21.49 -6.50
C THR A 12 -1.63 20.75 -7.77
N ARG A 13 -1.78 21.45 -8.90
CA ARG A 13 -2.17 20.87 -10.21
C ARG A 13 -1.10 19.93 -10.81
N LEU A 14 0.16 20.09 -10.38
CA LEU A 14 1.32 19.30 -10.81
C LEU A 14 1.63 18.14 -9.86
N ARG A 15 0.81 17.89 -8.84
CA ARG A 15 0.97 16.69 -8.02
C ARG A 15 0.76 15.44 -8.87
N PRO A 16 1.61 14.41 -8.72
CA PRO A 16 2.54 14.19 -7.60
C PRO A 16 3.95 14.84 -7.71
N MET A 17 4.33 15.45 -8.83
CA MET A 17 5.69 16.01 -9.02
C MET A 17 6.06 17.13 -8.05
N THR A 18 5.05 17.85 -7.54
CA THR A 18 5.20 18.95 -6.56
C THR A 18 4.88 18.51 -5.13
N ALA A 19 4.83 17.21 -4.85
CA ALA A 19 4.56 16.70 -3.51
C ALA A 19 5.76 16.93 -2.56
N ASN A 20 6.98 16.72 -3.06
CA ASN A 20 8.22 16.80 -2.27
C ASN A 20 9.14 17.98 -2.67
N GLN A 21 8.77 18.75 -3.69
CA GLN A 21 9.55 19.91 -4.16
C GLN A 21 8.62 21.04 -4.63
N PRO A 22 9.03 22.32 -4.47
CA PRO A 22 8.25 23.45 -4.92
C PRO A 22 8.26 23.55 -6.45
N LYS A 23 7.17 24.07 -7.05
CA LYS A 23 7.00 24.23 -8.51
C LYS A 23 8.22 24.86 -9.21
N PRO A 24 8.85 25.94 -8.67
CA PRO A 24 10.00 26.58 -9.32
C PRO A 24 11.25 25.69 -9.43
N LEU A 25 11.32 24.60 -8.66
CA LEU A 25 12.39 23.60 -8.71
C LEU A 25 12.10 22.40 -9.62
N LEU A 26 10.92 22.33 -10.26
CA LEU A 26 10.69 21.30 -11.27
C LEU A 26 11.68 21.49 -12.44
N PRO A 27 12.34 20.43 -12.93
CA PRO A 27 13.33 20.56 -13.98
C PRO A 27 12.67 20.67 -15.37
N LEU A 28 13.14 21.59 -16.18
CA LEU A 28 12.92 21.67 -17.63
C LEU A 28 14.28 21.53 -18.31
N VAL A 29 14.44 20.48 -19.12
CA VAL A 29 15.70 20.07 -19.76
C VAL A 29 16.86 20.14 -18.73
N ASN A 30 16.71 19.37 -17.66
CA ASN A 30 17.68 19.22 -16.56
C ASN A 30 18.00 20.47 -15.71
N ARG A 31 17.30 21.59 -15.89
CA ARG A 31 17.45 22.80 -15.07
C ARG A 31 16.12 23.24 -14.44
N PRO A 32 16.06 23.67 -13.18
CA PRO A 32 14.86 24.23 -12.58
C PRO A 32 14.20 25.34 -13.39
N ILE A 33 12.85 25.40 -13.41
CA ILE A 33 12.10 26.48 -14.08
C ILE A 33 12.60 27.86 -13.62
N MET A 34 12.82 28.04 -12.31
CA MET A 34 13.30 29.30 -11.76
C MET A 34 14.72 29.65 -12.24
N GLU A 35 15.57 28.67 -12.51
CA GLU A 35 16.91 28.93 -13.03
C GLU A 35 16.84 29.56 -14.43
N HIS A 36 15.91 29.09 -15.28
CA HIS A 36 15.66 29.70 -16.59
C HIS A 36 15.23 31.16 -16.46
N VAL A 37 14.37 31.47 -15.47
CA VAL A 37 13.96 32.85 -15.15
C VAL A 37 15.15 33.70 -14.68
N LEU A 38 15.97 33.20 -13.76
CA LEU A 38 17.14 33.93 -13.26
C LEU A 38 18.19 34.17 -14.37
N ARG A 39 18.39 33.22 -15.26
CA ARG A 39 19.28 33.39 -16.43
C ARG A 39 18.74 34.42 -17.42
N LEU A 40 17.44 34.45 -17.65
CA LEU A 40 16.80 35.50 -18.45
C LEU A 40 17.03 36.88 -17.82
N LEU A 41 16.78 37.02 -16.51
CA LEU A 41 17.04 38.25 -15.76
C LEU A 41 18.51 38.71 -15.91
N LYS A 42 19.46 37.79 -15.72
CA LYS A 42 20.89 38.08 -15.89
C LYS A 42 21.23 38.54 -17.29
N ARG A 43 20.69 37.87 -18.32
CA ARG A 43 20.91 38.22 -19.74
C ARG A 43 20.47 39.64 -20.06
N HIS A 44 19.43 40.14 -19.38
CA HIS A 44 18.92 41.50 -19.51
C HIS A 44 19.51 42.49 -18.50
N GLY A 45 20.54 42.11 -17.73
CA GLY A 45 21.30 42.99 -16.85
C GLY A 45 20.75 43.15 -15.44
N PHE A 46 19.78 42.32 -15.02
CA PHE A 46 19.30 42.28 -13.65
C PHE A 46 20.22 41.36 -12.82
N THR A 47 21.10 41.95 -12.02
CA THR A 47 22.08 41.23 -11.19
C THR A 47 21.73 41.21 -9.71
N GLU A 48 20.65 41.89 -9.29
CA GLU A 48 20.15 41.88 -7.91
C GLU A 48 18.67 41.47 -7.93
N THR A 49 18.35 40.33 -7.30
CA THR A 49 17.01 39.76 -7.30
C THR A 49 16.55 39.40 -5.90
N VAL A 50 15.30 39.76 -5.57
CA VAL A 50 14.62 39.33 -4.35
C VAL A 50 13.66 38.19 -4.71
N VAL A 51 13.78 37.05 -4.06
CA VAL A 51 12.89 35.90 -4.28
C VAL A 51 11.87 35.85 -3.15
N THR A 52 10.59 35.93 -3.48
CA THR A 52 9.52 35.76 -2.48
C THR A 52 9.20 34.28 -2.36
N VAL A 53 9.37 33.73 -1.15
CA VAL A 53 9.27 32.29 -0.89
C VAL A 53 8.31 32.02 0.26
N GLN A 54 7.56 30.93 0.16
CA GLN A 54 6.66 30.46 1.21
C GLN A 54 6.77 28.94 1.30
N PHE A 55 6.14 28.22 0.37
CA PHE A 55 6.09 26.76 0.36
C PHE A 55 7.47 26.16 0.11
N LEU A 56 7.94 25.28 1.01
CA LEU A 56 9.26 24.63 0.95
C LEU A 56 10.43 25.60 0.68
N ALA A 57 10.36 26.83 1.22
CA ALA A 57 11.35 27.89 1.00
C ALA A 57 12.81 27.47 1.24
N ALA A 58 13.04 26.54 2.19
CA ALA A 58 14.36 25.99 2.47
C ALA A 58 14.98 25.28 1.25
N LEU A 59 14.19 24.55 0.44
CA LEU A 59 14.70 23.85 -0.74
C LEU A 59 15.19 24.85 -1.81
N ILE A 60 14.45 25.94 -2.04
CA ILE A 60 14.84 27.00 -2.98
C ILE A 60 16.13 27.66 -2.52
N ARG A 61 16.22 28.03 -1.23
CA ARG A 61 17.43 28.64 -0.65
C ARG A 61 18.64 27.72 -0.71
N ASN A 62 18.45 26.44 -0.42
CA ASN A 62 19.54 25.47 -0.46
C ASN A 62 20.05 25.24 -1.88
N TYR A 63 19.17 25.29 -2.89
CA TYR A 63 19.56 25.10 -4.28
C TYR A 63 20.26 26.33 -4.87
N PHE A 64 19.68 27.53 -4.71
CA PHE A 64 20.19 28.75 -5.37
C PHE A 64 21.19 29.54 -4.52
N GLY A 65 21.31 29.26 -3.23
CA GLY A 65 22.23 29.97 -2.33
C GLY A 65 22.00 31.48 -2.33
N ASP A 66 23.08 32.26 -2.33
CA ASP A 66 23.08 33.71 -2.52
C ASP A 66 23.17 34.15 -4.00
N GLY A 67 23.14 33.20 -4.93
CA GLY A 67 23.19 33.46 -6.37
C GLY A 67 24.58 33.54 -6.99
N ASP A 68 25.65 33.36 -6.20
CA ASP A 68 27.03 33.51 -6.68
C ASP A 68 27.35 32.57 -7.86
N GLU A 69 26.86 31.33 -7.84
CA GLU A 69 27.02 30.36 -8.95
C GLU A 69 26.32 30.81 -10.25
N LEU A 70 25.23 31.57 -10.12
CA LEU A 70 24.53 32.20 -11.24
C LEU A 70 25.15 33.55 -11.59
N GLY A 71 26.16 34.04 -10.87
CA GLY A 71 26.80 35.34 -11.01
C GLY A 71 25.81 36.50 -10.87
N MET A 72 24.96 36.44 -9.84
CA MET A 72 24.03 37.49 -9.41
C MET A 72 23.84 37.44 -7.89
N ALA A 73 23.29 38.50 -7.29
CA ALA A 73 22.96 38.54 -5.87
C ALA A 73 21.47 38.20 -5.65
N LEU A 74 21.22 37.15 -4.88
CA LEU A 74 19.88 36.72 -4.45
C LEU A 74 19.65 37.03 -2.98
N SER A 75 18.48 37.60 -2.69
CA SER A 75 17.96 37.74 -1.34
C SER A 75 16.57 37.12 -1.26
N TYR A 76 16.13 36.70 -0.07
CA TYR A 76 14.88 35.95 0.09
C TYR A 76 13.94 36.63 1.08
N ALA A 77 12.73 36.95 0.62
CA ALA A 77 11.64 37.40 1.47
C ALA A 77 10.74 36.20 1.78
N THR A 78 10.75 35.73 3.04
CA THR A 78 9.86 34.64 3.47
C THR A 78 8.54 35.18 3.96
N GLU A 79 7.46 34.56 3.50
CA GLU A 79 6.11 34.79 3.99
C GLU A 79 5.73 33.72 5.01
N GLU A 80 5.15 34.10 6.15
CA GLU A 80 4.63 33.13 7.14
C GLU A 80 3.28 32.53 6.70
N ILE A 81 2.46 33.34 6.04
CA ILE A 81 1.17 32.98 5.45
C ILE A 81 1.15 33.41 3.98
N PRO A 82 0.42 32.75 3.07
CA PRO A 82 0.37 33.16 1.67
C PRO A 82 -0.28 34.56 1.54
N LEU A 83 0.48 35.58 1.16
CA LEU A 83 0.01 36.97 1.09
C LEU A 83 -0.56 37.36 -0.29
N GLY A 84 -0.72 36.40 -1.21
CA GLY A 84 -1.10 36.68 -2.60
C GLY A 84 0.06 37.29 -3.41
N THR A 85 -0.17 37.51 -4.71
CA THR A 85 0.87 37.97 -5.64
C THR A 85 1.34 39.40 -5.38
N ALA A 86 0.48 40.29 -4.89
CA ALA A 86 0.86 41.66 -4.54
C ALA A 86 1.39 41.77 -3.11
N GLY A 87 0.79 41.04 -2.16
CA GLY A 87 1.25 41.00 -0.78
C GLY A 87 2.66 40.41 -0.63
N SER A 88 3.01 39.40 -1.44
CA SER A 88 4.36 38.80 -1.46
C SER A 88 5.44 39.80 -1.84
N VAL A 89 5.20 40.59 -2.90
CA VAL A 89 6.12 41.66 -3.35
C VAL A 89 6.16 42.79 -2.33
N ARG A 90 5.03 43.14 -1.70
CA ARG A 90 4.99 44.14 -0.62
C ARG A 90 5.81 43.71 0.59
N ASN A 91 5.85 42.42 0.91
CA ASN A 91 6.71 41.87 1.97
C ASN A 91 8.21 42.07 1.68
N ALA A 92 8.61 42.07 0.41
CA ALA A 92 9.96 42.45 -0.03
C ALA A 92 10.19 43.97 -0.12
N GLY A 93 9.19 44.78 0.24
CA GLY A 93 9.12 46.20 -0.11
C GLY A 93 10.24 47.09 0.45
N GLU A 94 10.90 46.72 1.55
CA GLU A 94 12.06 47.48 2.06
C GLU A 94 13.23 47.47 1.07
N ALA A 95 13.43 46.37 0.34
CA ALA A 95 14.50 46.24 -0.64
C ALA A 95 14.21 46.98 -1.96
N LEU A 96 12.97 47.43 -2.18
CA LEU A 96 12.45 47.89 -3.47
C LEU A 96 12.10 49.39 -3.51
N ARG A 97 12.40 50.16 -2.46
CA ARG A 97 11.91 51.56 -2.34
C ARG A 97 12.68 52.60 -3.18
N ASP A 98 13.90 52.29 -3.59
CA ASP A 98 14.82 53.31 -4.09
C ASP A 98 14.77 53.51 -5.62
N ASP A 99 14.37 52.48 -6.38
CA ASP A 99 14.35 52.47 -7.84
C ASP A 99 13.15 51.68 -8.35
N PRO A 100 12.63 51.94 -9.57
CA PRO A 100 11.71 51.03 -10.22
C PRO A 100 12.29 49.61 -10.31
N PHE A 101 11.41 48.62 -10.25
CA PHE A 101 11.74 47.21 -10.16
C PHE A 101 10.91 46.35 -11.12
N LEU A 102 11.46 45.19 -11.47
CA LEU A 102 10.78 44.19 -12.29
C LEU A 102 10.20 43.09 -11.39
N VAL A 103 8.99 42.63 -11.67
CA VAL A 103 8.38 41.44 -11.05
C VAL A 103 8.18 40.39 -12.12
N ILE A 104 8.52 39.14 -11.82
CA ILE A 104 8.34 37.99 -12.72
C ILE A 104 7.95 36.75 -11.92
N SER A 105 7.09 35.90 -12.48
CA SER A 105 6.73 34.62 -11.86
C SER A 105 7.88 33.61 -11.98
N GLY A 106 8.19 32.88 -10.91
CA GLY A 106 9.27 31.89 -10.87
C GLY A 106 8.95 30.57 -11.58
N ASP A 107 7.78 30.47 -12.21
CA ASP A 107 7.23 29.27 -12.82
C ASP A 107 6.83 29.45 -14.30
N ALA A 108 7.20 30.59 -14.90
CA ALA A 108 6.98 30.88 -16.31
C ALA A 108 8.22 30.57 -17.13
N LEU A 109 8.04 29.95 -18.30
CA LEU A 109 9.09 29.80 -19.32
C LEU A 109 8.87 30.85 -20.42
N THR A 110 9.85 31.73 -20.62
CA THR A 110 9.73 32.83 -21.60
C THR A 110 11.11 33.33 -22.07
N ASP A 111 11.14 33.91 -23.27
CA ASP A 111 12.28 34.61 -23.84
C ASP A 111 11.97 36.09 -24.14
N ILE A 112 11.02 36.67 -23.41
CA ILE A 112 10.65 38.09 -23.51
C ILE A 112 11.86 39.03 -23.39
N ASP A 113 11.92 40.04 -24.26
CA ASP A 113 12.93 41.11 -24.16
C ASP A 113 12.59 42.07 -23.01
N LEU A 114 13.11 41.76 -21.83
CA LEU A 114 12.93 42.58 -20.63
C LEU A 114 13.57 43.97 -20.78
N THR A 115 14.64 44.10 -21.57
CA THR A 115 15.32 45.38 -21.80
C THR A 115 14.46 46.33 -22.61
N ASP A 116 13.71 45.82 -23.60
CA ASP A 116 12.75 46.63 -24.35
C ASP A 116 11.52 46.99 -23.52
N MET A 117 11.01 46.05 -22.70
CA MET A 117 9.91 46.33 -21.78
C MET A 117 10.24 47.46 -20.77
N VAL A 118 11.46 47.47 -20.20
CA VAL A 118 11.92 48.55 -19.32
C VAL A 118 12.06 49.88 -20.07
N ARG A 119 12.54 49.86 -21.32
CA ARG A 119 12.61 51.06 -22.16
C ARG A 119 11.20 51.62 -22.45
N PHE A 120 10.24 50.75 -22.72
CA PHE A 120 8.83 51.13 -22.90
C PHE A 120 8.26 51.76 -21.63
N HIS A 121 8.46 51.14 -20.46
CA HIS A 121 8.02 51.66 -19.16
C HIS A 121 8.50 53.10 -18.94
N ARG A 122 9.82 53.33 -19.06
CA ARG A 122 10.42 54.66 -18.89
C ARG A 122 9.90 55.71 -19.88
N ARG A 123 9.65 55.32 -21.13
CA ARG A 123 9.11 56.22 -22.16
C ARG A 123 7.65 56.59 -21.91
N SER A 124 6.87 55.65 -21.40
CA SER A 124 5.44 55.84 -21.16
C SER A 124 5.13 56.66 -19.90
N GLY A 125 6.07 56.75 -18.95
CA GLY A 125 5.84 57.36 -17.63
C GLY A 125 4.79 56.58 -16.83
N ALA A 126 4.72 55.27 -17.03
CA ALA A 126 3.76 54.40 -16.37
C ALA A 126 4.07 54.21 -14.89
N LEU A 127 3.04 54.10 -14.05
CA LEU A 127 3.17 53.61 -12.67
C LEU A 127 3.44 52.10 -12.70
N VAL A 128 2.77 51.39 -13.62
CA VAL A 128 2.94 49.96 -13.86
C VAL A 128 2.87 49.69 -15.37
N THR A 129 3.83 48.94 -15.87
CA THR A 129 3.79 48.33 -17.20
C THR A 129 3.59 46.83 -17.07
N ILE A 130 2.52 46.30 -17.65
CA ILE A 130 2.19 44.87 -17.68
C ILE A 130 2.74 44.24 -18.97
N GLY A 131 3.47 43.13 -18.84
CA GLY A 131 3.86 42.29 -19.96
C GLY A 131 2.64 41.54 -20.49
N LEU A 132 2.41 41.63 -21.80
CA LEU A 132 1.24 41.05 -22.45
C LEU A 132 1.66 40.10 -23.57
N LYS A 133 0.91 39.00 -23.73
CA LYS A 133 1.07 38.07 -24.85
C LYS A 133 -0.28 37.80 -25.51
N ARG A 134 -0.31 37.65 -26.83
CA ARG A 134 -1.49 37.13 -27.54
C ARG A 134 -1.49 35.61 -27.51
N VAL A 135 -2.57 35.01 -27.03
CA VAL A 135 -2.73 33.56 -26.94
C VAL A 135 -4.05 33.10 -27.57
N PRO A 136 -4.10 31.92 -28.20
CA PRO A 136 -5.35 31.41 -28.80
C PRO A 136 -6.48 31.16 -27.79
N ASN A 137 -6.15 30.77 -26.55
CA ASN A 137 -7.12 30.50 -25.48
C ASN A 137 -6.81 31.34 -24.24
N PRO A 138 -7.56 32.41 -23.98
CA PRO A 138 -7.28 33.33 -22.88
C PRO A 138 -8.03 33.01 -21.57
N LEU A 139 -8.83 31.94 -21.49
CA LEU A 139 -9.75 31.69 -20.37
C LEU A 139 -9.08 31.52 -19.01
N GLU A 140 -7.86 30.97 -18.98
CA GLU A 140 -7.13 30.73 -17.73
C GLU A 140 -6.43 31.98 -17.18
N PHE A 141 -6.47 33.10 -17.92
CA PHE A 141 -5.66 34.29 -17.67
C PHE A 141 -6.48 35.57 -17.59
N GLY A 142 -5.86 36.66 -17.13
CA GLY A 142 -6.45 38.00 -17.21
C GLY A 142 -6.35 38.59 -18.60
N ILE A 143 -7.47 39.03 -19.17
CA ILE A 143 -7.56 39.63 -20.51
C ILE A 143 -7.53 41.15 -20.46
N ILE A 144 -6.79 41.75 -21.40
CA ILE A 144 -6.47 43.18 -21.40
C ILE A 144 -6.73 43.79 -22.78
N ILE A 145 -7.29 45.01 -22.80
CA ILE A 145 -7.29 45.89 -23.97
C ILE A 145 -6.39 47.09 -23.68
N VAL A 146 -5.49 47.38 -24.60
CA VAL A 146 -4.67 48.59 -24.64
C VAL A 146 -5.07 49.47 -25.83
N ASP A 147 -4.83 50.77 -25.74
CA ASP A 147 -4.90 51.69 -26.89
C ASP A 147 -3.59 51.72 -27.69
N ASP A 148 -3.52 52.59 -28.71
CA ASP A 148 -2.39 52.70 -29.63
C ASP A 148 -1.09 53.16 -28.92
N GLU A 149 -1.20 53.89 -27.82
CA GLU A 149 -0.08 54.28 -26.97
C GLU A 149 0.27 53.22 -25.91
N GLY A 150 -0.49 52.11 -25.85
CA GLY A 150 -0.31 51.01 -24.92
C GLY A 150 -0.97 51.22 -23.55
N ARG A 151 -1.79 52.26 -23.36
CA ARG A 151 -2.49 52.49 -22.08
C ARG A 151 -3.62 51.48 -21.90
N VAL A 152 -3.70 50.88 -20.72
CA VAL A 152 -4.75 49.90 -20.39
C VAL A 152 -6.11 50.60 -20.33
N ARG A 153 -7.07 50.12 -21.12
CA ARG A 153 -8.45 50.62 -21.17
C ARG A 153 -9.43 49.71 -20.45
N ARG A 154 -9.17 48.40 -20.47
CA ARG A 154 -10.02 47.40 -19.86
C ARG A 154 -9.18 46.22 -19.41
N PHE A 155 -9.49 45.72 -18.22
CA PHE A 155 -8.85 44.57 -17.60
C PHE A 155 -9.96 43.66 -17.03
N LEU A 156 -9.85 42.34 -17.22
CA LEU A 156 -10.73 41.37 -16.58
C LEU A 156 -9.96 40.07 -16.30
N GLU A 157 -9.93 39.65 -15.03
CA GLU A 157 -9.29 38.40 -14.61
C GLU A 157 -10.20 37.19 -14.90
N LYS A 158 -9.64 36.12 -15.50
CA LYS A 158 -10.27 34.80 -15.71
C LYS A 158 -11.70 34.87 -16.28
N PRO A 159 -11.85 35.30 -17.55
CA PRO A 159 -13.16 35.48 -18.16
C PRO A 159 -13.84 34.13 -18.45
N THR A 160 -15.17 34.12 -18.45
CA THR A 160 -15.94 33.08 -19.17
C THR A 160 -15.95 33.38 -20.68
N TRP A 161 -16.24 32.39 -21.53
CA TRP A 161 -16.32 32.59 -23.00
C TRP A 161 -17.23 33.77 -23.41
N GLY A 162 -18.34 34.00 -22.72
CA GLY A 162 -19.24 35.13 -22.99
C GLY A 162 -18.70 36.50 -22.56
N GLN A 163 -17.62 36.53 -21.78
CA GLN A 163 -16.95 37.74 -21.29
C GLN A 163 -15.63 38.02 -22.03
N VAL A 164 -15.16 37.12 -22.90
CA VAL A 164 -13.92 37.30 -23.64
C VAL A 164 -14.05 38.47 -24.61
N PHE A 165 -13.23 39.50 -24.42
CA PHE A 165 -13.17 40.69 -25.27
C PHE A 165 -11.79 40.95 -25.89
N SER A 166 -10.80 40.12 -25.57
CA SER A 166 -9.42 40.23 -26.05
C SER A 166 -8.73 38.86 -25.98
N ASP A 167 -7.79 38.62 -26.89
CA ASP A 167 -6.86 37.48 -26.92
C ASP A 167 -5.52 37.81 -26.25
N THR A 168 -5.37 39.04 -25.76
CA THR A 168 -4.17 39.55 -25.13
C THR A 168 -4.24 39.36 -23.62
N VAL A 169 -3.34 38.54 -23.09
CA VAL A 169 -3.33 38.09 -21.69
C VAL A 169 -2.19 38.69 -20.88
N ASN A 170 -2.42 38.84 -19.57
CA ASN A 170 -1.41 39.17 -18.58
C ASN A 170 -0.41 38.01 -18.40
N THR A 171 0.88 38.27 -18.57
CA THR A 171 1.94 37.26 -18.46
C THR A 171 2.46 37.05 -17.03
N GLY A 172 2.03 37.87 -16.07
CA GLY A 172 2.58 37.87 -14.71
C GLY A 172 3.94 38.58 -14.60
N ILE A 173 4.35 39.31 -15.64
CA ILE A 173 5.61 40.07 -15.71
C ILE A 173 5.28 41.55 -15.67
N TYR A 174 5.91 42.30 -14.76
CA TYR A 174 5.57 43.70 -14.53
C TYR A 174 6.83 44.55 -14.33
N VAL A 175 6.85 45.76 -14.87
CA VAL A 175 7.81 46.82 -14.45
C VAL A 175 7.02 47.85 -13.67
N MET A 176 7.47 48.17 -12.46
CA MET A 176 6.71 48.99 -11.51
C MET A 176 7.57 50.07 -10.87
N GLU A 177 6.96 51.23 -10.64
CA GLU A 177 7.51 52.27 -9.78
C GLU A 177 7.23 51.97 -8.30
N PRO A 178 8.12 52.32 -7.35
CA PRO A 178 7.98 52.01 -5.92
C PRO A 178 6.66 52.43 -5.28
N GLU A 179 6.05 53.52 -5.76
CA GLU A 179 4.79 54.09 -5.28
C GLU A 179 3.61 53.10 -5.39
N VAL A 180 3.70 52.11 -6.28
CA VAL A 180 2.66 51.08 -6.40
C VAL A 180 2.48 50.30 -5.10
N LEU A 181 3.55 50.15 -4.31
CA LEU A 181 3.55 49.38 -3.06
C LEU A 181 2.72 50.05 -1.97
N ASP A 182 2.47 51.35 -2.05
CA ASP A 182 1.62 52.07 -1.08
C ASP A 182 0.14 51.76 -1.26
N HIS A 183 -0.24 51.18 -2.39
CA HIS A 183 -1.57 50.65 -2.61
C HIS A 183 -1.78 49.26 -1.97
N VAL A 184 -0.72 48.62 -1.45
CA VAL A 184 -0.81 47.29 -0.82
C VAL A 184 -0.56 47.41 0.68
N ALA A 185 -1.58 47.11 1.48
CA ALA A 185 -1.46 47.13 2.93
C ALA A 185 -0.53 45.99 3.42
N PRO A 186 0.35 46.24 4.41
CA PRO A 186 1.24 45.20 4.93
C PRO A 186 0.45 44.04 5.57
N GLY A 187 0.84 42.80 5.26
CA GLY A 187 0.29 41.59 5.88
C GLY A 187 -1.09 41.16 5.39
N GLU A 188 -1.64 41.80 4.35
CA GLU A 188 -2.91 41.38 3.74
C GLU A 188 -2.71 40.42 2.56
N VAL A 189 -3.69 39.56 2.34
CA VAL A 189 -3.75 38.67 1.16
C VAL A 189 -4.31 39.47 -0.02
N VAL A 190 -3.44 39.88 -0.94
CA VAL A 190 -3.78 40.78 -2.05
C VAL A 190 -3.11 40.30 -3.34
N ASP A 191 -3.85 40.33 -4.46
CA ASP A 191 -3.35 39.96 -5.78
C ASP A 191 -3.24 41.14 -6.75
N TRP A 192 -2.21 41.12 -7.61
CA TRP A 192 -2.00 42.18 -8.61
C TRP A 192 -3.16 42.26 -9.61
N SER A 193 -3.54 41.13 -10.18
CA SER A 193 -4.56 41.05 -11.23
C SER A 193 -5.98 41.16 -10.70
N ALA A 194 -6.28 40.57 -9.53
CA ALA A 194 -7.63 40.56 -9.00
C ALA A 194 -8.00 41.86 -8.25
N ASP A 195 -7.04 42.48 -7.54
CA ASP A 195 -7.34 43.57 -6.60
C ASP A 195 -6.68 44.90 -7.02
N VAL A 196 -5.36 44.89 -7.26
CA VAL A 196 -4.59 46.15 -7.38
C VAL A 196 -4.80 46.82 -8.73
N PHE A 197 -4.62 46.10 -9.85
CA PHE A 197 -4.75 46.70 -11.18
C PHE A 197 -6.16 47.20 -11.50
N PRO A 198 -7.25 46.47 -11.16
CA PRO A 198 -8.61 46.99 -11.34
C PRO A 198 -8.86 48.30 -10.58
N ARG A 199 -8.34 48.41 -9.34
CA ARG A 199 -8.45 49.65 -8.55
C ARG A 199 -7.63 50.79 -9.14
N LEU A 200 -6.37 50.56 -9.50
CA LEU A 200 -5.52 51.56 -10.15
C LEU A 200 -6.14 52.07 -11.47
N LEU A 201 -6.75 51.16 -12.24
CA LEU A 201 -7.44 51.51 -13.48
C LEU A 201 -8.68 52.38 -13.20
N ALA A 202 -9.47 52.06 -12.17
CA ALA A 202 -10.62 52.85 -11.75
C ALA A 202 -10.22 54.25 -11.24
N ASP A 203 -9.08 54.35 -10.56
CA ASP A 203 -8.51 55.60 -10.05
C ASP A 203 -7.82 56.45 -11.14
N GLY A 204 -7.75 55.94 -12.39
CA GLY A 204 -7.15 56.65 -13.53
C GLY A 204 -5.62 56.67 -13.55
N ALA A 205 -4.98 55.81 -12.75
CA ALA A 205 -3.52 55.69 -12.69
C ALA A 205 -2.92 55.32 -14.05
N PRO A 206 -1.65 55.69 -14.32
CA PRO A 206 -0.99 55.41 -15.59
C PRO A 206 -0.56 53.93 -15.69
N LEU A 207 -1.52 53.05 -15.99
CA LEU A 207 -1.32 51.63 -16.25
C LEU A 207 -1.15 51.39 -17.76
N PHE A 208 -0.04 50.77 -18.16
CA PHE A 208 0.29 50.49 -19.56
C PHE A 208 0.56 48.99 -19.78
N GLY A 209 0.35 48.52 -21.00
CA GLY A 209 0.62 47.16 -21.43
C GLY A 209 1.63 47.12 -22.56
N TYR A 210 2.62 46.24 -22.44
CA TYR A 210 3.64 45.96 -23.45
C TYR A 210 3.34 44.61 -24.10
N VAL A 211 2.83 44.63 -25.34
CA VAL A 211 2.52 43.40 -26.09
C VAL A 211 3.79 42.84 -26.70
N ALA A 212 4.30 41.76 -26.11
CA ALA A 212 5.54 41.12 -26.50
C ALA A 212 5.32 40.07 -27.60
N ASP A 213 6.22 40.07 -28.58
CA ASP A 213 6.35 38.98 -29.55
C ASP A 213 7.45 38.02 -29.11
N CYS A 214 7.13 37.17 -28.13
CA CYS A 214 8.05 36.21 -27.51
C CYS A 214 7.38 34.86 -27.26
N TYR A 215 8.14 33.83 -26.94
CA TYR A 215 7.60 32.63 -26.31
C TYR A 215 7.19 32.93 -24.86
N TRP A 216 6.05 32.39 -24.43
CA TRP A 216 5.60 32.45 -23.04
C TRP A 216 4.69 31.27 -22.73
N GLU A 217 4.99 30.56 -21.65
CA GLU A 217 4.22 29.43 -21.15
C GLU A 217 4.18 29.47 -19.61
N ASP A 218 2.97 29.46 -19.02
CA ASP A 218 2.79 29.17 -17.59
C ASP A 218 2.79 27.66 -17.39
N VAL A 219 3.84 27.15 -16.75
CA VAL A 219 4.03 25.71 -16.54
C VAL A 219 3.16 25.22 -15.38
N GLY A 220 1.83 25.32 -15.49
CA GLY A 220 0.88 25.08 -14.40
C GLY A 220 0.26 23.68 -14.32
N THR A 221 0.41 22.86 -15.37
CA THR A 221 -0.20 21.53 -15.51
C THR A 221 0.80 20.52 -16.09
N HIS A 222 0.49 19.22 -16.01
CA HIS A 222 1.35 18.18 -16.60
C HIS A 222 1.48 18.32 -18.12
N GLU A 223 0.41 18.73 -18.79
CA GLU A 223 0.40 18.96 -20.24
C GLU A 223 1.29 20.15 -20.62
N SER A 224 1.15 21.29 -19.92
CA SER A 224 2.01 22.45 -20.15
C SER A 224 3.48 22.15 -19.82
N TYR A 225 3.74 21.28 -18.83
CA TYR A 225 5.09 20.82 -18.50
C TYR A 225 5.72 19.98 -19.62
N LEU A 226 4.99 18.99 -20.15
CA LEU A 226 5.46 18.19 -21.29
C LEU A 226 5.62 19.04 -22.55
N ARG A 227 4.70 19.99 -22.80
CA ARG A 227 4.77 20.93 -23.92
C ARG A 227 6.00 21.82 -23.81
N ALA A 228 6.27 22.41 -22.64
CA ALA A 228 7.44 23.25 -22.42
C ALA A 228 8.74 22.50 -22.74
N GLN A 229 8.86 21.23 -22.31
CA GLN A 229 10.02 20.39 -22.66
C GLN A 229 10.16 20.22 -24.18
N ALA A 230 9.06 19.89 -24.86
CA ALA A 230 9.05 19.68 -26.30
C ALA A 230 9.39 20.95 -27.10
N ASP A 231 8.87 22.10 -26.67
CA ASP A 231 9.10 23.40 -27.31
C ASP A 231 10.55 23.88 -27.12
N MET A 232 11.14 23.62 -25.94
CA MET A 232 12.57 23.86 -25.69
C MET A 232 13.44 23.01 -26.61
N LEU A 233 13.18 21.70 -26.69
CA LEU A 233 13.93 20.78 -27.54
C LEU A 233 13.75 21.07 -29.05
N SER A 234 12.63 21.68 -29.43
CA SER A 234 12.34 22.09 -30.81
C SER A 234 12.95 23.46 -31.18
N GLY A 235 13.59 24.16 -30.23
CA GLY A 235 14.16 25.49 -30.45
C GLY A 235 13.12 26.60 -30.60
N GLN A 236 11.89 26.40 -30.10
CA GLN A 236 10.85 27.44 -30.12
C GLN A 236 11.08 28.53 -29.05
N VAL A 237 11.97 28.28 -28.10
CA VAL A 237 12.32 29.19 -26.99
C VAL A 237 13.79 29.55 -27.07
N GLY A 238 14.13 30.84 -27.02
CA GLY A 238 15.50 31.35 -27.11
C GLY A 238 16.37 31.13 -25.86
N ILE A 239 16.59 29.87 -25.46
CA ILE A 239 17.34 29.47 -24.27
C ILE A 239 18.52 28.55 -24.56
N ASP A 240 19.46 28.46 -23.62
CA ASP A 240 20.56 27.49 -23.64
C ASP A 240 20.13 26.18 -22.96
N LEU A 241 20.13 25.08 -23.70
CA LEU A 241 19.82 23.74 -23.19
C LEU A 241 20.98 23.13 -22.38
N GLY A 242 22.21 23.65 -22.54
CA GLY A 242 23.41 23.03 -22.02
C GLY A 242 23.81 21.76 -22.78
N GLY A 243 25.06 21.32 -22.61
CA GLY A 243 25.61 20.15 -23.30
C GLY A 243 26.00 20.42 -24.74
N PHE A 244 26.20 19.33 -25.50
CA PHE A 244 26.65 19.34 -26.88
C PHE A 244 25.63 18.64 -27.78
N GLU A 245 25.32 19.25 -28.93
CA GLU A 245 24.52 18.61 -29.96
C GLU A 245 25.41 17.61 -30.72
N VAL A 246 25.16 16.31 -30.53
CA VAL A 246 25.96 15.23 -31.14
C VAL A 246 25.42 14.79 -32.51
N SER A 247 24.14 15.03 -32.75
CA SER A 247 23.45 14.85 -34.04
C SER A 247 22.20 15.73 -34.06
N PRO A 248 21.55 15.97 -35.21
CA PRO A 248 20.43 16.92 -35.31
C PRO A 248 19.34 16.68 -34.25
N GLY A 249 19.17 17.63 -33.34
CA GLY A 249 18.21 17.60 -32.24
C GLY A 249 18.59 16.70 -31.06
N VAL A 250 19.74 16.03 -31.07
CA VAL A 250 20.18 15.13 -29.98
C VAL A 250 21.24 15.84 -29.14
N TRP A 251 20.86 16.20 -27.93
CA TRP A 251 21.71 16.91 -26.98
C TRP A 251 22.21 15.97 -25.89
N VAL A 252 23.51 16.04 -25.59
CA VAL A 252 24.17 15.21 -24.58
C VAL A 252 24.99 16.09 -23.66
N ALA A 253 24.72 16.00 -22.36
CA ALA A 253 25.38 16.78 -21.32
C ALA A 253 26.71 16.15 -20.87
N GLU A 254 27.38 16.76 -19.90
CA GLU A 254 28.75 16.40 -19.55
C GLU A 254 28.82 15.03 -18.87
N GLY A 255 29.80 14.21 -19.25
CA GLY A 255 30.04 12.90 -18.64
C GLY A 255 29.02 11.81 -18.96
N ALA A 256 28.01 12.07 -19.80
CA ALA A 256 27.07 11.05 -20.23
C ALA A 256 27.75 9.98 -21.12
N GLU A 257 27.44 8.72 -20.85
CA GLU A 257 27.93 7.54 -21.60
C GLU A 257 26.79 6.96 -22.43
N VAL A 258 26.91 6.99 -23.77
CA VAL A 258 25.92 6.39 -24.66
C VAL A 258 26.59 5.33 -25.52
N ASP A 259 26.06 4.11 -25.47
CA ASP A 259 26.53 2.99 -26.27
C ASP A 259 26.30 3.22 -27.78
N ALA A 260 27.21 2.72 -28.62
CA ALA A 260 27.16 2.91 -30.06
C ALA A 260 25.97 2.19 -30.74
N GLU A 261 25.41 1.16 -30.10
CA GLU A 261 24.24 0.43 -30.59
C GLU A 261 22.91 1.05 -30.14
N ALA A 262 22.93 2.13 -29.33
CA ALA A 262 21.72 2.83 -28.94
C ALA A 262 21.09 3.59 -30.12
N VAL A 263 19.77 3.52 -30.25
CA VAL A 263 19.01 4.22 -31.29
C VAL A 263 18.49 5.54 -30.75
N LEU A 264 19.14 6.63 -31.12
CA LEU A 264 18.75 7.99 -30.75
C LEU A 264 18.01 8.66 -31.91
N LYS A 265 16.78 9.13 -31.67
CA LYS A 265 16.02 9.92 -32.65
C LYS A 265 15.52 11.20 -32.02
N GLY A 266 16.19 12.31 -32.36
CA GLY A 266 15.88 13.62 -31.84
C GLY A 266 14.54 14.18 -32.35
N PRO A 267 14.05 15.28 -31.73
CA PRO A 267 14.78 16.05 -30.72
C PRO A 267 14.72 15.42 -29.32
N LEU A 268 15.85 15.26 -28.61
CA LEU A 268 15.93 14.64 -27.28
C LEU A 268 17.13 15.18 -26.47
N TYR A 269 17.12 14.98 -25.16
CA TYR A 269 18.19 15.42 -24.26
C TYR A 269 18.63 14.31 -23.28
N ILE A 270 19.93 14.15 -23.12
CA ILE A 270 20.57 13.22 -22.19
C ILE A 270 21.39 14.01 -21.17
N GLY A 271 21.00 13.97 -19.90
CA GLY A 271 21.59 14.73 -18.80
C GLY A 271 22.94 14.21 -18.30
N ASP A 272 23.52 14.93 -17.34
CA ASP A 272 24.90 14.73 -16.90
C ASP A 272 25.10 13.34 -16.30
N TYR A 273 26.20 12.68 -16.66
CA TYR A 273 26.54 11.34 -16.19
C TYR A 273 25.45 10.26 -16.41
N ALA A 274 24.49 10.50 -17.29
CA ALA A 274 23.52 9.49 -17.67
C ALA A 274 24.21 8.37 -18.47
N LYS A 275 23.76 7.12 -18.28
CA LYS A 275 24.29 5.95 -18.94
C LYS A 275 23.22 5.25 -19.75
N VAL A 276 23.45 5.11 -21.05
CA VAL A 276 22.53 4.48 -22.01
C VAL A 276 23.22 3.27 -22.64
N GLU A 277 22.70 2.07 -22.38
CA GLU A 277 23.27 0.81 -22.85
C GLU A 277 22.86 0.44 -24.30
N ALA A 278 23.45 -0.62 -24.83
CA ALA A 278 23.21 -1.14 -26.17
C ALA A 278 21.73 -1.50 -26.41
N GLY A 279 21.24 -1.24 -27.62
CA GLY A 279 19.88 -1.60 -28.03
C GLY A 279 18.75 -0.79 -27.37
N VAL A 280 19.08 0.24 -26.57
CA VAL A 280 18.09 1.21 -26.06
C VAL A 280 17.58 2.06 -27.21
N GLU A 281 16.28 2.36 -27.21
CA GLU A 281 15.64 3.23 -28.19
C GLU A 281 15.08 4.49 -27.52
N LEU A 282 15.75 5.62 -27.72
CA LEU A 282 15.32 6.94 -27.26
C LEU A 282 14.72 7.72 -28.44
N ARG A 283 13.46 8.10 -28.33
CA ARG A 283 12.71 8.82 -29.37
C ARG A 283 12.49 10.29 -29.03
N GLU A 284 11.85 10.98 -29.95
CA GLU A 284 11.56 12.41 -29.86
C GLU A 284 10.90 12.80 -28.52
N TYR A 285 11.28 13.99 -28.06
CA TYR A 285 10.86 14.64 -26.83
C TYR A 285 11.12 13.84 -25.55
N THR A 286 12.13 12.95 -25.59
CA THR A 286 12.63 12.26 -24.40
C THR A 286 13.67 13.13 -23.71
N VAL A 287 13.57 13.25 -22.39
CA VAL A 287 14.55 13.96 -21.55
C VAL A 287 14.99 13.02 -20.44
N LEU A 288 16.29 12.75 -20.36
CA LEU A 288 16.90 12.04 -19.24
C LEU A 288 17.59 13.06 -18.33
N GLY A 289 17.30 13.02 -17.04
CA GLY A 289 17.99 13.80 -16.01
C GLY A 289 19.39 13.27 -15.71
N SER A 290 20.01 13.82 -14.67
CA SER A 290 21.37 13.43 -14.29
C SER A 290 21.43 12.05 -13.62
N ASN A 291 22.52 11.32 -13.86
CA ASN A 291 22.78 9.97 -13.33
C ASN A 291 21.69 8.93 -13.65
N VAL A 292 20.89 9.15 -14.69
CA VAL A 292 19.89 8.17 -15.14
C VAL A 292 20.60 6.99 -15.81
N VAL A 293 20.23 5.77 -15.46
CA VAL A 293 20.76 4.56 -16.08
C VAL A 293 19.65 3.87 -16.87
N VAL A 294 19.84 3.72 -18.18
CA VAL A 294 18.91 3.03 -19.07
C VAL A 294 19.56 1.77 -19.60
N LYS A 295 19.00 0.62 -19.20
CA LYS A 295 19.47 -0.72 -19.53
C LYS A 295 18.98 -1.20 -20.90
N GLU A 296 19.66 -2.22 -21.43
CA GLU A 296 19.43 -2.79 -22.76
C GLU A 296 17.94 -3.07 -23.10
N GLY A 297 17.57 -2.75 -24.35
CA GLY A 297 16.22 -3.03 -24.89
C GLY A 297 15.08 -2.17 -24.33
N ALA A 298 15.36 -1.15 -23.51
CA ALA A 298 14.36 -0.18 -23.06
C ALA A 298 13.90 0.73 -24.21
N PHE A 299 12.60 1.07 -24.23
CA PHE A 299 11.99 1.99 -25.19
C PHE A 299 11.41 3.22 -24.49
N LEU A 300 11.92 4.40 -24.82
CA LEU A 300 11.46 5.67 -24.27
C LEU A 300 11.01 6.62 -25.40
N HIS A 301 9.79 7.13 -25.31
CA HIS A 301 9.22 8.05 -26.29
C HIS A 301 8.35 9.11 -25.62
N ARG A 302 8.70 10.40 -25.78
CA ARG A 302 8.07 11.52 -25.06
C ARG A 302 8.09 11.32 -23.54
N ALA A 303 9.13 10.67 -23.03
CA ALA A 303 9.28 10.34 -21.62
C ALA A 303 10.22 11.36 -20.95
N ILE A 304 9.77 11.92 -19.83
CA ILE A 304 10.59 12.81 -19.00
C ILE A 304 11.01 12.05 -17.76
N VAL A 305 12.30 11.75 -17.66
CA VAL A 305 12.90 10.98 -16.58
C VAL A 305 13.77 11.89 -15.74
N HIS A 306 13.45 12.05 -14.46
CA HIS A 306 14.22 12.89 -13.54
C HIS A 306 15.48 12.18 -13.02
N ASP A 307 16.25 12.87 -12.19
CA ASP A 307 17.57 12.44 -11.74
C ASP A 307 17.57 11.12 -10.96
N ASN A 308 18.68 10.39 -11.07
CA ASN A 308 18.96 9.15 -10.36
C ASN A 308 17.91 8.04 -10.56
N VAL A 309 17.26 8.01 -11.72
CA VAL A 309 16.31 6.94 -12.08
C VAL A 309 17.04 5.76 -12.68
N PHE A 310 16.68 4.56 -12.24
CA PHE A 310 17.13 3.32 -12.84
C PHE A 310 16.03 2.74 -13.75
N VAL A 311 16.32 2.57 -15.03
CA VAL A 311 15.41 1.98 -16.02
C VAL A 311 15.99 0.63 -16.46
N ALA A 312 15.37 -0.44 -15.97
CA ALA A 312 15.79 -1.82 -16.21
C ALA A 312 15.48 -2.32 -17.64
N PRO A 313 16.00 -3.51 -18.03
CA PRO A 313 15.86 -4.01 -19.39
C PRO A 313 14.41 -4.17 -19.87
N SER A 314 14.19 -4.01 -21.17
CA SER A 314 12.90 -4.26 -21.84
C SER A 314 11.70 -3.46 -21.29
N THR A 315 11.95 -2.33 -20.65
CA THR A 315 10.93 -1.41 -20.15
C THR A 315 10.34 -0.55 -21.29
N SER A 316 9.10 -0.08 -21.13
CA SER A 316 8.47 0.83 -22.09
C SER A 316 7.86 2.05 -21.39
N LEU A 317 8.42 3.23 -21.68
CA LEU A 317 7.97 4.52 -21.14
C LEU A 317 7.44 5.38 -22.29
N ARG A 318 6.17 5.78 -22.23
CA ARG A 318 5.50 6.50 -23.33
C ARG A 318 4.75 7.70 -22.79
N GLY A 319 5.13 8.91 -23.19
CA GLY A 319 4.37 10.12 -22.85
C GLY A 319 4.19 10.35 -21.35
N CYS A 320 5.13 9.90 -20.52
CA CYS A 320 5.01 9.85 -19.07
C CYS A 320 6.11 10.66 -18.38
N VAL A 321 5.91 10.93 -17.08
CA VAL A 321 6.91 11.58 -16.22
C VAL A 321 7.30 10.62 -15.11
N ILE A 322 8.61 10.42 -14.91
CA ILE A 322 9.19 9.61 -13.83
C ILE A 322 9.98 10.51 -12.89
N GLY A 323 9.58 10.55 -11.62
CA GLY A 323 10.20 11.33 -10.56
C GLY A 323 11.57 10.81 -10.13
N LYS A 324 12.26 11.59 -9.29
CA LYS A 324 13.65 11.34 -8.89
C LYS A 324 13.78 10.06 -8.07
N ASN A 325 14.97 9.45 -8.09
CA ASN A 325 15.30 8.27 -7.27
C ASN A 325 14.28 7.12 -7.41
N THR A 326 13.70 6.97 -8.61
CA THR A 326 12.68 5.96 -8.88
C THR A 326 13.29 4.80 -9.65
N ASP A 327 12.91 3.58 -9.29
CA ASP A 327 13.35 2.37 -10.00
C ASP A 327 12.22 1.82 -10.86
N ILE A 328 12.46 1.69 -12.16
CA ILE A 328 11.58 1.03 -13.12
C ILE A 328 12.18 -0.32 -13.48
N MET A 329 11.61 -1.40 -12.94
CA MET A 329 12.16 -2.75 -13.06
C MET A 329 11.77 -3.43 -14.37
N ALA A 330 12.41 -4.57 -14.65
CA ALA A 330 12.41 -5.19 -15.97
C ALA A 330 11.00 -5.45 -16.53
N GLY A 331 10.77 -5.10 -17.80
CA GLY A 331 9.49 -5.33 -18.47
C GLY A 331 8.33 -4.44 -18.02
N ALA A 332 8.53 -3.52 -17.07
CA ALA A 332 7.51 -2.58 -16.64
C ALA A 332 7.10 -1.61 -17.77
N ARG A 333 5.83 -1.18 -17.74
CA ARG A 333 5.24 -0.31 -18.76
C ARG A 333 4.52 0.87 -18.11
N VAL A 334 4.82 2.08 -18.57
CA VAL A 334 4.19 3.32 -18.12
C VAL A 334 3.69 4.09 -19.34
N GLU A 335 2.38 4.32 -19.37
CA GLU A 335 1.67 4.83 -20.54
C GLU A 335 1.43 6.35 -20.51
N GLU A 336 0.87 6.85 -21.61
CA GLU A 336 0.72 8.29 -21.88
C GLU A 336 -0.07 9.03 -20.79
N GLY A 337 0.46 10.17 -20.35
CA GLY A 337 -0.11 11.01 -19.30
C GLY A 337 0.06 10.46 -17.89
N ALA A 338 0.70 9.30 -17.71
CA ALA A 338 1.02 8.79 -16.38
C ALA A 338 2.17 9.58 -15.74
N VAL A 339 2.10 9.73 -14.41
CA VAL A 339 3.06 10.50 -13.63
C VAL A 339 3.43 9.69 -12.39
N VAL A 340 4.69 9.28 -12.32
CA VAL A 340 5.27 8.58 -11.16
C VAL A 340 6.04 9.59 -10.34
N GLY A 341 5.69 9.73 -9.06
CA GLY A 341 6.36 10.62 -8.11
C GLY A 341 7.74 10.12 -7.70
N ASP A 342 8.42 10.89 -6.85
CA ASP A 342 9.77 10.57 -6.40
C ASP A 342 9.83 9.30 -5.53
N GLU A 343 10.98 8.64 -5.50
CA GLU A 343 11.27 7.49 -4.62
C GLU A 343 10.25 6.35 -4.76
N CYS A 344 9.81 6.09 -5.99
CA CYS A 344 8.92 4.98 -6.28
C CYS A 344 9.68 3.74 -6.75
N VAL A 345 9.05 2.57 -6.63
CA VAL A 345 9.55 1.33 -7.23
C VAL A 345 8.42 0.74 -8.07
N ILE A 346 8.60 0.72 -9.39
CA ILE A 346 7.71 0.04 -10.31
C ILE A 346 8.33 -1.33 -10.59
N GLU A 347 7.83 -2.37 -9.93
CA GLU A 347 8.41 -3.70 -10.01
C GLU A 347 8.20 -4.37 -11.38
N ALA A 348 8.84 -5.52 -11.58
CA ALA A 348 8.93 -6.17 -12.87
C ALA A 348 7.55 -6.47 -13.47
N GLU A 349 7.40 -6.24 -14.77
CA GLU A 349 6.16 -6.44 -15.53
C GLU A 349 4.92 -5.65 -15.05
N ALA A 350 5.08 -4.69 -14.13
CA ALA A 350 3.99 -3.82 -13.72
C ALA A 350 3.52 -2.94 -14.88
N TYR A 351 2.22 -2.67 -14.92
CA TYR A 351 1.57 -1.85 -15.95
C TYR A 351 0.87 -0.64 -15.32
N VAL A 352 1.36 0.56 -15.62
CA VAL A 352 0.76 1.83 -15.21
C VAL A 352 0.02 2.42 -16.40
N SER A 353 -1.31 2.46 -16.28
CA SER A 353 -2.20 2.90 -17.37
C SER A 353 -2.12 4.41 -17.62
N SER A 354 -2.68 4.84 -18.75
CA SER A 354 -2.71 6.25 -19.14
C SER A 354 -3.38 7.14 -18.10
N GLY A 355 -2.78 8.31 -17.85
CA GLY A 355 -3.31 9.31 -16.91
C GLY A 355 -3.22 8.94 -15.42
N VAL A 356 -2.63 7.79 -15.08
CA VAL A 356 -2.47 7.35 -13.69
C VAL A 356 -1.39 8.16 -12.98
N LYS A 357 -1.69 8.59 -11.76
CA LYS A 357 -0.75 9.30 -10.89
C LYS A 357 -0.32 8.39 -9.74
N VAL A 358 0.97 8.08 -9.65
CA VAL A 358 1.57 7.37 -8.52
C VAL A 358 2.27 8.41 -7.65
N TYR A 359 1.82 8.61 -6.42
CA TYR A 359 2.43 9.57 -5.50
C TYR A 359 3.83 9.10 -5.05
N PRO A 360 4.64 9.94 -4.39
CA PRO A 360 5.96 9.53 -3.95
C PRO A 360 5.95 8.38 -2.93
N PHE A 361 7.08 7.67 -2.82
CA PHE A 361 7.33 6.58 -1.86
C PHE A 361 6.41 5.36 -2.04
N LYS A 362 6.05 5.03 -3.28
CA LYS A 362 5.11 3.94 -3.60
C LYS A 362 5.78 2.79 -4.32
N THR A 363 5.33 1.59 -4.01
CA THR A 363 5.73 0.37 -4.73
C THR A 363 4.55 -0.17 -5.53
N ILE A 364 4.71 -0.28 -6.84
CA ILE A 364 3.77 -1.01 -7.70
C ILE A 364 4.29 -2.42 -7.84
N GLU A 365 3.56 -3.39 -7.27
CA GLU A 365 4.00 -4.79 -7.19
C GLU A 365 4.15 -5.43 -8.58
N ALA A 366 5.02 -6.44 -8.67
CA ALA A 366 5.34 -7.12 -9.91
C ALA A 366 4.07 -7.67 -10.59
N GLY A 367 3.89 -7.35 -11.87
CA GLY A 367 2.73 -7.73 -12.67
C GLY A 367 1.40 -7.06 -12.27
N ALA A 368 1.41 -6.06 -11.37
CA ALA A 368 0.23 -5.29 -11.04
C ALA A 368 -0.22 -4.42 -12.22
N VAL A 369 -1.54 -4.31 -12.42
CA VAL A 369 -2.14 -3.43 -13.43
C VAL A 369 -2.82 -2.28 -12.70
N VAL A 370 -2.17 -1.12 -12.72
CA VAL A 370 -2.66 0.09 -12.07
C VAL A 370 -3.49 0.88 -13.07
N ASN A 371 -4.80 0.93 -12.81
CA ASN A 371 -5.77 1.70 -13.62
C ASN A 371 -6.25 2.97 -12.89
N THR A 372 -5.90 3.13 -11.62
CA THR A 372 -6.34 4.24 -10.76
C THR A 372 -5.14 4.83 -10.04
N SER A 373 -5.13 6.15 -9.87
CA SER A 373 -4.04 6.86 -9.18
C SER A 373 -3.81 6.34 -7.76
N VAL A 374 -2.56 6.05 -7.44
CA VAL A 374 -2.09 5.53 -6.14
C VAL A 374 -1.64 6.73 -5.31
N ILE A 375 -2.52 7.22 -4.45
CA ILE A 375 -2.30 8.46 -3.68
C ILE A 375 -1.93 8.14 -2.23
N TRP A 376 -2.76 7.36 -1.55
CA TRP A 376 -2.62 7.08 -0.12
C TRP A 376 -2.05 5.68 0.17
N GLU A 377 -2.42 4.70 -0.65
CA GLU A 377 -1.98 3.31 -0.54
C GLU A 377 -0.46 3.21 -0.73
N SER A 378 0.25 2.46 0.10
CA SER A 378 1.70 2.17 -0.05
C SER A 378 1.99 1.25 -1.24
N ARG A 379 0.99 0.45 -1.64
CA ARG A 379 1.08 -0.56 -2.69
C ARG A 379 -0.18 -0.65 -3.54
N GLY A 380 -0.03 -0.75 -4.86
CA GLY A 380 -1.14 -1.12 -5.76
C GLY A 380 -1.34 -2.63 -5.78
N GLN A 381 -2.20 -3.16 -4.89
CA GLN A 381 -2.43 -4.61 -4.76
C GLN A 381 -3.35 -5.18 -5.86
N ARG A 382 -3.12 -6.45 -6.24
CA ARG A 382 -3.86 -7.18 -7.28
C ARG A 382 -5.23 -7.73 -6.83
N SER A 383 -5.43 -8.01 -5.53
CA SER A 383 -6.68 -8.55 -4.95
C SER A 383 -6.92 -8.02 -3.55
N LEU A 384 -8.18 -7.86 -3.16
CA LEU A 384 -8.58 -7.33 -1.85
C LEU A 384 -8.42 -8.36 -0.72
N PHE A 385 -8.67 -9.64 -1.02
CA PHE A 385 -8.51 -10.73 -0.05
C PHE A 385 -7.11 -11.35 -0.14
N GLY A 386 -6.40 -11.33 0.98
CA GLY A 386 -5.19 -12.11 1.21
C GLY A 386 -5.45 -13.41 1.99
N PRO A 387 -4.38 -14.13 2.40
CA PRO A 387 -4.49 -15.36 3.18
C PRO A 387 -5.09 -15.17 4.58
N ARG A 388 -5.08 -13.94 5.11
CA ARG A 388 -5.58 -13.58 6.45
C ARG A 388 -6.92 -12.81 6.43
N GLY A 389 -7.59 -12.77 5.28
CA GLY A 389 -8.73 -11.89 5.05
C GLY A 389 -8.30 -10.59 4.36
N VAL A 390 -8.94 -9.47 4.67
CA VAL A 390 -8.52 -8.15 4.18
C VAL A 390 -7.57 -7.55 5.21
N SER A 391 -6.29 -7.45 4.86
CA SER A 391 -5.22 -7.08 5.80
C SER A 391 -4.46 -5.85 5.32
N GLY A 392 -3.96 -5.04 6.25
CA GLY A 392 -3.05 -3.94 5.93
C GLY A 392 -2.75 -3.06 7.13
N LEU A 393 -1.88 -2.07 6.95
CA LEU A 393 -1.52 -1.09 7.97
C LEU A 393 -2.73 -0.22 8.35
N VAL A 394 -2.98 -0.08 9.65
CA VAL A 394 -4.09 0.73 10.18
C VAL A 394 -3.90 2.20 9.80
N ASN A 395 -4.97 2.85 9.33
CA ASN A 395 -5.01 4.24 8.88
C ASN A 395 -4.10 4.58 7.68
N VAL A 396 -3.47 3.58 7.05
CA VAL A 396 -2.70 3.74 5.81
C VAL A 396 -3.36 2.95 4.69
N GLU A 397 -3.44 1.63 4.85
CA GLU A 397 -4.08 0.71 3.91
C GLU A 397 -5.51 0.41 4.36
N ILE A 398 -5.70 0.10 5.65
CA ILE A 398 -7.01 -0.12 6.25
C ILE A 398 -7.48 1.13 6.98
N THR A 399 -8.21 1.98 6.27
CA THR A 399 -8.84 3.19 6.82
C THR A 399 -10.31 2.94 7.22
N PRO A 400 -10.91 3.79 8.08
CA PRO A 400 -12.35 3.73 8.35
C PRO A 400 -13.21 3.82 7.08
N GLU A 401 -12.82 4.61 6.09
CA GLU A 401 -13.52 4.74 4.80
C GLU A 401 -13.42 3.45 3.97
N LEU A 402 -12.26 2.79 3.97
CA LEU A 402 -12.15 1.45 3.37
C LEU A 402 -13.06 0.46 4.09
N ALA A 403 -13.06 0.43 5.42
CA ALA A 403 -13.89 -0.46 6.22
C ALA A 403 -15.39 -0.24 5.95
N VAL A 404 -15.84 1.02 5.81
CA VAL A 404 -17.22 1.36 5.41
C VAL A 404 -17.54 0.80 4.02
N ARG A 405 -16.66 1.01 3.03
CA ARG A 405 -16.85 0.51 1.66
C ARG A 405 -16.91 -1.03 1.62
N LEU A 406 -16.03 -1.70 2.36
CA LEU A 406 -15.99 -3.15 2.50
C LEU A 406 -17.26 -3.71 3.13
N ALA A 407 -17.68 -3.14 4.25
CA ALA A 407 -18.91 -3.53 4.94
C ALA A 407 -20.16 -3.26 4.08
N SER A 408 -20.19 -2.14 3.35
CA SER A 408 -21.28 -1.81 2.41
C SER A 408 -21.35 -2.80 1.25
N ALA A 409 -20.20 -3.21 0.71
CA ALA A 409 -20.11 -4.24 -0.31
C ALA A 409 -20.60 -5.59 0.24
N TYR A 410 -20.19 -5.96 1.45
CA TYR A 410 -20.63 -7.19 2.12
C TYR A 410 -22.15 -7.19 2.37
N ALA A 411 -22.71 -6.12 2.93
CA ALA A 411 -24.16 -5.95 3.09
C ALA A 411 -24.91 -6.10 1.76
N THR A 412 -24.34 -5.60 0.67
CA THR A 412 -24.92 -5.72 -0.68
C THR A 412 -24.92 -7.16 -1.20
N THR A 413 -24.03 -8.03 -0.72
CA THR A 413 -24.04 -9.46 -1.07
C THR A 413 -25.10 -10.28 -0.32
N LEU A 414 -25.56 -9.79 0.83
CA LEU A 414 -26.53 -10.44 1.73
C LEU A 414 -27.98 -10.01 1.43
N LYS A 415 -28.97 -10.73 1.96
CA LYS A 415 -30.40 -10.32 1.83
C LYS A 415 -30.72 -9.22 2.85
N LYS A 416 -31.70 -8.34 2.57
CA LYS A 416 -32.13 -7.33 3.55
C LYS A 416 -32.78 -8.00 4.76
N GLY A 417 -32.61 -7.42 5.94
CA GLY A 417 -33.18 -7.91 7.21
C GLY A 417 -32.56 -9.21 7.71
N THR A 418 -31.40 -9.59 7.19
CA THR A 418 -30.62 -10.70 7.74
C THR A 418 -29.67 -10.19 8.81
N THR A 419 -29.33 -11.06 9.76
CA THR A 419 -28.46 -10.73 10.88
C THR A 419 -27.02 -11.16 10.65
N VAL A 420 -26.07 -10.31 11.02
CA VAL A 420 -24.62 -10.55 10.98
C VAL A 420 -24.01 -10.33 12.35
N VAL A 421 -23.08 -11.21 12.74
CA VAL A 421 -22.30 -11.04 13.98
C VAL A 421 -21.12 -10.10 13.74
N ALA A 422 -20.86 -9.17 14.68
CA ALA A 422 -19.68 -8.33 14.67
C ALA A 422 -18.84 -8.54 15.94
N GLY A 423 -17.55 -8.85 15.78
CA GLY A 423 -16.62 -9.06 16.90
C GLY A 423 -15.28 -8.37 16.66
N ARG A 424 -14.47 -8.26 17.72
CA ARG A 424 -13.09 -7.79 17.61
C ARG A 424 -12.19 -8.32 18.72
N ASP A 425 -10.90 -8.18 18.49
CA ASP A 425 -9.88 -8.29 19.53
C ASP A 425 -9.84 -7.07 20.49
N VAL A 426 -8.82 -7.03 21.35
CA VAL A 426 -8.65 -5.98 22.37
C VAL A 426 -8.26 -4.62 21.81
N SER A 427 -7.71 -4.56 20.60
CA SER A 427 -7.03 -3.39 20.05
C SER A 427 -7.94 -2.17 19.85
N ARG A 428 -7.34 -0.98 19.98
CA ARG A 428 -8.04 0.30 19.74
C ARG A 428 -8.35 0.49 18.26
N ALA A 429 -7.48 0.03 17.36
CA ALA A 429 -7.70 0.06 15.93
C ALA A 429 -8.94 -0.74 15.53
N ALA A 430 -9.04 -2.00 15.97
CA ALA A 430 -10.20 -2.83 15.69
C ALA A 430 -11.49 -2.24 16.28
N ARG A 431 -11.42 -1.61 17.47
CA ARG A 431 -12.57 -0.89 18.07
C ARG A 431 -13.12 0.20 17.18
N THR A 432 -12.26 1.04 16.61
CA THR A 432 -12.66 2.13 15.72
C THR A 432 -13.21 1.59 14.41
N LEU A 433 -12.50 0.67 13.76
CA LEU A 433 -12.92 0.09 12.48
C LEU A 433 -14.24 -0.68 12.59
N LYS A 434 -14.46 -1.42 13.69
CA LYS A 434 -15.71 -2.16 13.90
C LYS A 434 -16.91 -1.22 13.95
N ARG A 435 -16.80 -0.06 14.60
CA ARG A 435 -17.88 0.94 14.62
C ARG A 435 -18.25 1.43 13.22
N ALA A 436 -17.24 1.68 12.39
CA ALA A 436 -17.43 2.07 11.00
C ALA A 436 -18.12 0.95 10.18
N VAL A 437 -17.69 -0.30 10.38
CA VAL A 437 -18.32 -1.49 9.78
C VAL A 437 -19.79 -1.61 10.19
N ILE A 438 -20.11 -1.54 11.49
CA ILE A 438 -21.47 -1.66 12.02
C ILE A 438 -22.37 -0.57 11.42
N SER A 439 -21.88 0.67 11.34
CA SER A 439 -22.62 1.77 10.72
C SER A 439 -22.94 1.52 9.24
N ALA A 440 -22.02 0.90 8.50
CA ALA A 440 -22.22 0.59 7.10
C ALA A 440 -23.19 -0.61 6.89
N LEU A 441 -23.10 -1.64 7.74
CA LEU A 441 -24.01 -2.79 7.70
C LEU A 441 -25.47 -2.37 7.97
N THR A 442 -25.69 -1.61 9.03
CA THR A 442 -27.03 -1.13 9.41
C THR A 442 -27.64 -0.21 8.34
N ALA A 443 -26.83 0.68 7.76
CA ALA A 443 -27.22 1.50 6.60
C ALA A 443 -27.48 0.68 5.31
N GLY A 444 -26.97 -0.56 5.25
CA GLY A 444 -27.21 -1.54 4.19
C GLY A 444 -28.43 -2.43 4.42
N ALA A 445 -29.25 -2.16 5.45
CA ALA A 445 -30.40 -2.97 5.88
C ALA A 445 -30.00 -4.38 6.37
N ILE A 446 -28.89 -4.48 7.10
CA ILE A 446 -28.41 -5.70 7.75
C ILE A 446 -28.39 -5.50 9.26
N ASP A 447 -29.09 -6.37 10.00
CA ASP A 447 -29.11 -6.35 11.45
C ASP A 447 -27.77 -6.84 12.01
N VAL A 448 -27.32 -6.23 13.10
CA VAL A 448 -25.99 -6.52 13.66
C VAL A 448 -26.09 -6.99 15.11
N LEU A 449 -25.51 -8.15 15.40
CA LEU A 449 -25.21 -8.61 16.76
C LEU A 449 -23.77 -8.26 17.12
N ASP A 450 -23.58 -7.25 17.95
CA ASP A 450 -22.25 -6.83 18.39
C ASP A 450 -21.82 -7.57 19.66
N LEU A 451 -20.76 -8.38 19.54
CA LEU A 451 -20.15 -9.15 20.62
C LEU A 451 -19.06 -8.37 21.38
N GLU A 452 -18.90 -7.08 21.09
CA GLU A 452 -17.92 -6.22 21.74
C GLU A 452 -16.47 -6.71 21.58
N VAL A 453 -15.74 -6.93 22.67
CA VAL A 453 -14.47 -7.65 22.71
C VAL A 453 -14.79 -9.10 23.04
N THR A 454 -14.38 -10.02 22.20
CA THR A 454 -14.66 -11.44 22.41
C THR A 454 -13.59 -12.29 21.72
N PRO A 455 -13.28 -13.51 22.18
CA PRO A 455 -12.49 -14.43 21.38
C PRO A 455 -13.08 -14.68 20.00
N LEU A 456 -12.20 -14.86 19.01
CA LEU A 456 -12.63 -15.21 17.66
C LEU A 456 -13.42 -16.54 17.66
N THR A 457 -13.05 -17.48 18.53
CA THR A 457 -13.76 -18.77 18.68
C THR A 457 -15.20 -18.60 19.14
N VAL A 458 -15.45 -17.68 20.08
CA VAL A 458 -16.81 -17.34 20.54
C VAL A 458 -17.58 -16.62 19.44
N ALA A 459 -16.93 -15.72 18.69
CA ALA A 459 -17.56 -15.05 17.56
C ALA A 459 -17.97 -16.03 16.45
N ARG A 460 -17.11 -17.00 16.12
CA ARG A 460 -17.42 -18.09 15.18
C ARG A 460 -18.57 -18.95 15.68
N PHE A 461 -18.54 -19.33 16.96
CA PHE A 461 -19.61 -20.10 17.59
C PHE A 461 -20.97 -19.38 17.52
N GLU A 462 -21.04 -18.09 17.87
CA GLU A 462 -22.28 -17.32 17.79
C GLU A 462 -22.74 -17.10 16.34
N THR A 463 -21.81 -16.95 15.40
CA THR A 463 -22.14 -16.84 13.97
C THR A 463 -22.81 -18.10 13.46
N GLY A 464 -22.34 -19.28 13.88
CA GLY A 464 -22.91 -20.58 13.54
C GLY A 464 -24.23 -20.94 14.25
N ARG A 465 -24.78 -20.05 15.11
CA ARG A 465 -26.08 -20.26 15.76
C ARG A 465 -27.23 -19.69 14.90
N ALA A 466 -28.44 -20.17 15.19
CA ALA A 466 -29.64 -19.85 14.43
C ALA A 466 -29.85 -18.33 14.25
N ASP A 467 -30.32 -17.97 13.06
CA ASP A 467 -30.74 -16.64 12.58
C ASP A 467 -29.62 -15.68 12.10
N CYS A 468 -28.35 -16.07 12.19
CA CYS A 468 -27.22 -15.35 11.57
C CYS A 468 -26.90 -15.91 10.17
N VAL A 469 -26.54 -15.02 9.22
CA VAL A 469 -26.14 -15.43 7.85
C VAL A 469 -24.65 -15.24 7.57
N GLY A 470 -23.91 -14.73 8.55
CA GLY A 470 -22.47 -14.46 8.46
C GLY A 470 -21.97 -13.59 9.60
N GLY A 471 -20.68 -13.25 9.54
CA GLY A 471 -20.01 -12.49 10.57
C GLY A 471 -18.87 -11.62 10.04
N ILE A 472 -18.48 -10.61 10.81
CA ILE A 472 -17.26 -9.83 10.60
C ILE A 472 -16.48 -9.80 11.91
N TYR A 473 -15.19 -10.13 11.85
CA TYR A 473 -14.31 -10.06 13.00
C TYR A 473 -13.06 -9.24 12.65
N ILE A 474 -12.69 -8.29 13.51
CA ILE A 474 -11.53 -7.42 13.28
C ILE A 474 -10.47 -7.68 14.35
N ARG A 475 -9.23 -7.97 13.94
CA ARG A 475 -8.11 -8.20 14.85
C ARG A 475 -6.85 -7.49 14.39
N THR A 476 -5.94 -7.20 15.31
CA THR A 476 -4.56 -6.85 14.98
C THR A 476 -3.89 -8.00 14.23
N THR A 477 -3.11 -7.65 13.22
CA THR A 477 -2.37 -8.64 12.42
C THR A 477 -1.37 -9.37 13.31
N LEU A 478 -1.38 -10.70 13.23
CA LEU A 478 -0.45 -11.52 14.01
C LEU A 478 1.00 -11.16 13.69
N GLY A 479 1.77 -10.78 14.71
CA GLY A 479 3.18 -10.39 14.60
C GLY A 479 3.42 -8.92 14.26
N ASP A 480 2.38 -8.16 13.92
CA ASP A 480 2.49 -6.76 13.52
C ASP A 480 1.48 -5.88 14.27
N PRO A 481 1.92 -5.10 15.28
CA PRO A 481 1.02 -4.25 16.06
C PRO A 481 0.45 -3.06 15.27
N GLN A 482 1.01 -2.74 14.09
CA GLN A 482 0.52 -1.67 13.21
C GLN A 482 -0.49 -2.17 12.17
N GLY A 483 -0.57 -3.49 11.97
CA GLY A 483 -1.48 -4.13 11.03
C GLY A 483 -2.84 -4.48 11.63
N VAL A 484 -3.85 -4.57 10.78
CA VAL A 484 -5.18 -5.10 11.11
C VAL A 484 -5.66 -6.08 10.04
N ASP A 485 -6.35 -7.12 10.47
CA ASP A 485 -7.06 -8.09 9.63
C ASP A 485 -8.57 -7.93 9.83
N ILE A 486 -9.32 -7.77 8.73
CA ILE A 486 -10.79 -7.86 8.69
C ILE A 486 -11.16 -9.22 8.10
N LEU A 487 -11.72 -10.08 8.96
CA LEU A 487 -12.20 -11.41 8.61
C LEU A 487 -13.71 -11.36 8.34
N PHE A 488 -14.13 -12.04 7.29
CA PHE A 488 -15.54 -12.26 6.96
C PHE A 488 -15.87 -13.73 7.14
N LEU A 489 -16.95 -13.99 7.85
CA LEU A 489 -17.44 -15.31 8.20
C LEU A 489 -18.72 -15.65 7.42
N ASP A 490 -18.91 -16.92 7.09
CA ASP A 490 -20.17 -17.44 6.57
C ASP A 490 -21.13 -17.84 7.70
N ALA A 491 -22.30 -18.38 7.33
CA ALA A 491 -23.36 -18.75 8.28
C ALA A 491 -22.98 -19.91 9.22
N ASP A 492 -21.92 -20.66 8.94
CA ASP A 492 -21.43 -21.73 9.80
C ASP A 492 -20.29 -21.23 10.73
N GLY A 493 -19.95 -19.94 10.66
CA GLY A 493 -18.82 -19.34 11.37
C GLY A 493 -17.46 -19.65 10.73
N ALA A 494 -17.44 -20.26 9.53
CA ALA A 494 -16.23 -20.51 8.75
C ALA A 494 -15.78 -19.23 8.03
N ASP A 495 -14.53 -19.19 7.57
CA ASP A 495 -14.08 -18.10 6.70
C ASP A 495 -14.84 -18.15 5.36
N LEU A 496 -15.14 -16.99 4.76
CA LEU A 496 -15.81 -16.96 3.45
C LEU A 496 -15.10 -17.84 2.42
N SER A 497 -15.88 -18.64 1.68
CA SER A 497 -15.39 -19.41 0.54
C SER A 497 -14.79 -18.51 -0.55
N GLN A 498 -13.90 -19.06 -1.38
CA GLN A 498 -13.30 -18.31 -2.49
C GLN A 498 -14.34 -17.71 -3.45
N ALA A 499 -15.44 -18.41 -3.69
CA ALA A 499 -16.55 -17.92 -4.52
C ALA A 499 -17.26 -16.71 -3.88
N ALA A 500 -17.47 -16.74 -2.56
CA ALA A 500 -18.06 -15.63 -1.81
C ALA A 500 -17.10 -14.42 -1.75
N ARG A 501 -15.79 -14.65 -1.54
CA ARG A 501 -14.76 -13.59 -1.59
C ARG A 501 -14.77 -12.88 -2.94
N ARG A 502 -14.70 -13.61 -4.06
CA ARG A 502 -14.78 -13.03 -5.42
C ARG A 502 -16.07 -12.27 -5.67
N ARG A 503 -17.20 -12.73 -5.11
CA ARG A 503 -18.48 -12.01 -5.20
C ARG A 503 -18.41 -10.67 -4.47
N LEU A 504 -17.84 -10.65 -3.28
CA LEU A 504 -17.63 -9.43 -2.49
C LEU A 504 -16.66 -8.47 -3.18
N GLU A 505 -15.52 -8.95 -3.68
CA GLU A 505 -14.55 -8.15 -4.45
C GLU A 505 -15.17 -7.49 -5.66
N ARG A 506 -16.00 -8.22 -6.41
CA ARG A 506 -16.70 -7.69 -7.58
C ARG A 506 -17.64 -6.53 -7.20
N VAL A 507 -18.35 -6.65 -6.09
CA VAL A 507 -19.25 -5.57 -5.61
C VAL A 507 -18.42 -4.38 -5.12
N PHE A 508 -17.34 -4.66 -4.38
CA PHE A 508 -16.41 -3.64 -3.89
C PHE A 508 -15.78 -2.83 -5.05
N GLY A 509 -15.26 -3.51 -6.07
CA GLY A 509 -14.63 -2.87 -7.23
C GLY A 509 -15.60 -2.05 -8.09
N ARG A 510 -16.88 -2.44 -8.16
CA ARG A 510 -17.92 -1.67 -8.86
C ARG A 510 -18.35 -0.41 -8.11
N GLN A 511 -18.11 -0.34 -6.81
CA GLN A 511 -18.55 0.74 -5.91
C GLN A 511 -20.07 1.00 -5.89
N GLU A 512 -20.86 0.02 -6.35
CA GLU A 512 -22.32 0.05 -6.35
C GLU A 512 -22.85 -0.57 -5.06
N TYR A 513 -22.88 0.22 -3.99
CA TYR A 513 -23.36 -0.25 -2.69
C TYR A 513 -24.84 -0.01 -2.51
N ARG A 514 -25.52 -1.00 -1.91
CA ARG A 514 -26.91 -0.87 -1.46
C ARG A 514 -27.04 0.25 -0.45
N ARG A 515 -28.06 1.09 -0.62
CA ARG A 515 -28.48 2.11 0.34
C ARG A 515 -29.89 1.78 0.81
N ALA A 516 -30.08 1.59 2.11
CA ALA A 516 -31.39 1.35 2.70
C ALA A 516 -32.24 2.62 2.67
N PHE A 517 -33.56 2.47 2.51
CA PHE A 517 -34.49 3.58 2.77
C PHE A 517 -34.56 3.86 4.29
N PRO A 518 -34.99 5.05 4.74
CA PRO A 518 -35.04 5.39 6.16
C PRO A 518 -35.80 4.37 7.04
N GLY A 519 -36.88 3.76 6.53
CA GLY A 519 -37.63 2.72 7.25
C GLY A 519 -37.07 1.31 7.15
N GLU A 520 -35.96 1.11 6.43
CA GLU A 520 -35.26 -0.17 6.26
C GLU A 520 -33.90 -0.18 6.98
N ILE A 521 -33.53 0.91 7.68
CA ILE A 521 -32.29 0.96 8.47
C ILE A 521 -32.41 -0.09 9.58
N ALA A 522 -31.44 -1.00 9.62
CA ALA A 522 -31.46 -2.16 10.49
C ALA A 522 -30.97 -1.86 11.91
N GLU A 523 -31.20 -2.79 12.82
CA GLU A 523 -30.91 -2.61 14.25
C GLU A 523 -29.54 -3.14 14.66
N LEU A 524 -29.00 -2.55 15.74
CA LEU A 524 -27.80 -3.00 16.44
C LEU A 524 -28.21 -3.56 17.81
N THR A 525 -27.88 -4.82 18.08
CA THR A 525 -28.20 -5.51 19.33
C THR A 525 -26.95 -6.08 20.01
N TYR A 526 -26.94 -6.08 21.34
CA TYR A 526 -25.89 -6.68 22.17
C TYR A 526 -26.43 -7.96 22.83
N PRO A 527 -26.09 -9.15 22.32
CA PRO A 527 -26.65 -10.39 22.85
C PRO A 527 -26.14 -10.68 24.27
N PRO A 528 -27.03 -10.97 25.24
CA PRO A 528 -26.62 -11.29 26.60
C PRO A 528 -26.13 -12.74 26.71
N ARG A 529 -25.23 -13.01 27.67
CA ARG A 529 -24.81 -14.36 28.08
C ARG A 529 -24.14 -15.21 26.99
N VAL A 530 -23.47 -14.57 26.05
CA VAL A 530 -22.73 -15.23 24.95
C VAL A 530 -21.66 -16.16 25.50
N VAL A 531 -20.78 -15.66 26.38
CA VAL A 531 -19.68 -16.43 26.97
C VAL A 531 -20.20 -17.61 27.81
N GLU A 532 -21.26 -17.40 28.57
CA GLU A 532 -21.88 -18.45 29.38
C GLU A 532 -22.55 -19.52 28.51
N THR A 533 -23.17 -19.13 27.40
CA THR A 533 -23.78 -20.05 26.44
C THR A 533 -22.72 -20.91 25.76
N TYR A 534 -21.65 -20.28 25.26
CA TYR A 534 -20.47 -20.98 24.74
C TYR A 534 -19.91 -21.97 25.76
N THR A 535 -19.60 -21.50 26.98
CA THR A 535 -19.00 -22.33 28.04
C THR A 535 -19.89 -23.52 28.43
N ARG A 536 -21.20 -23.29 28.57
CA ARG A 536 -22.16 -24.34 28.91
C ARG A 536 -22.25 -25.39 27.81
N ASP A 537 -22.38 -24.96 26.55
CA ASP A 537 -22.54 -25.88 25.43
C ASP A 537 -21.24 -26.66 25.19
N LEU A 538 -20.08 -26.03 25.39
CA LEU A 538 -18.76 -26.69 25.32
C LEU A 538 -18.62 -27.80 26.36
N LEU A 539 -18.84 -27.48 27.64
CA LEU A 539 -18.73 -28.46 28.74
C LEU A 539 -19.79 -29.57 28.66
N ARG A 540 -20.89 -29.35 27.92
CA ARG A 540 -21.92 -30.37 27.69
C ARG A 540 -21.55 -31.34 26.56
N ARG A 541 -20.83 -30.87 25.53
CA ARG A 541 -20.52 -31.66 24.33
C ARG A 541 -19.16 -32.34 24.39
N VAL A 542 -18.18 -31.73 25.05
CA VAL A 542 -16.83 -32.28 25.20
C VAL A 542 -16.74 -33.15 26.46
N ASP A 543 -16.18 -34.36 26.30
CA ASP A 543 -16.05 -35.31 27.40
C ASP A 543 -14.96 -34.93 28.40
N ILE A 544 -15.39 -34.41 29.55
CA ILE A 544 -14.55 -34.06 30.71
C ILE A 544 -14.64 -35.08 31.86
N SER A 545 -15.12 -36.30 31.59
CA SER A 545 -15.17 -37.36 32.59
C SER A 545 -13.77 -37.73 33.10
N GLY A 546 -13.63 -37.91 34.41
CA GLY A 546 -12.36 -38.27 35.07
C GLY A 546 -11.44 -37.09 35.38
N VAL A 547 -11.75 -35.87 34.94
CA VAL A 547 -10.87 -34.70 35.09
C VAL A 547 -10.67 -34.32 36.57
N ARG A 548 -11.74 -34.31 37.36
CA ARG A 548 -11.67 -33.97 38.80
C ARG A 548 -10.90 -35.03 39.59
N GLU A 549 -11.12 -36.30 39.26
CA GLU A 549 -10.46 -37.44 39.91
C GLU A 549 -8.97 -37.52 39.55
N ALA A 550 -8.57 -37.02 38.39
CA ALA A 550 -7.17 -37.02 37.94
C ALA A 550 -6.30 -36.02 38.70
N GLY A 551 -6.88 -35.01 39.37
CA GLY A 551 -6.13 -34.03 40.17
C GLY A 551 -5.07 -33.28 39.38
N LEU A 552 -5.36 -32.97 38.10
CA LEU A 552 -4.38 -32.35 37.21
C LEU A 552 -4.05 -30.93 37.64
N LYS A 553 -2.75 -30.62 37.61
CA LYS A 553 -2.21 -29.27 37.69
C LYS A 553 -1.75 -28.80 36.32
N ILE A 554 -2.18 -27.62 35.89
CA ILE A 554 -1.90 -27.09 34.54
C ILE A 554 -1.36 -25.66 34.66
N VAL A 555 -0.42 -25.29 33.78
CA VAL A 555 -0.02 -23.88 33.62
C VAL A 555 -0.63 -23.33 32.35
N LEU A 556 -1.30 -22.19 32.43
CA LEU A 556 -2.00 -21.57 31.32
C LEU A 556 -1.48 -20.15 31.09
N ASP A 557 -1.19 -19.80 29.84
CA ASP A 557 -0.87 -18.43 29.43
C ASP A 557 -1.88 -17.96 28.37
N SER A 558 -2.58 -16.85 28.65
CA SER A 558 -3.57 -16.28 27.71
C SER A 558 -2.98 -15.22 26.78
N ALA A 559 -1.67 -14.99 26.82
CA ALA A 559 -0.95 -14.04 25.98
C ALA A 559 -1.51 -12.59 26.00
N GLY A 560 -2.12 -12.17 27.12
CA GLY A 560 -2.77 -10.85 27.20
C GLY A 560 -4.05 -10.73 26.35
N GLY A 561 -4.52 -11.85 25.79
CA GLY A 561 -5.53 -11.90 24.75
C GLY A 561 -6.96 -12.09 25.22
N THR A 562 -7.87 -12.16 24.26
CA THR A 562 -9.32 -12.26 24.50
C THR A 562 -9.74 -13.57 25.17
N ALA A 563 -8.94 -14.65 25.07
CA ALA A 563 -9.22 -15.93 25.73
C ALA A 563 -9.42 -15.77 27.26
N SER A 564 -8.76 -14.77 27.86
CA SER A 564 -8.91 -14.41 29.28
C SER A 564 -10.35 -14.02 29.69
N LEU A 565 -11.22 -13.69 28.74
CA LEU A 565 -12.65 -13.41 29.00
C LEU A 565 -13.48 -14.68 29.25
N VAL A 566 -13.04 -15.82 28.73
CA VAL A 566 -13.78 -17.10 28.81
C VAL A 566 -13.15 -18.03 29.85
N LEU A 567 -11.82 -18.10 29.87
CA LEU A 567 -11.07 -19.08 30.65
C LEU A 567 -11.39 -19.05 32.16
N PRO A 568 -11.48 -17.91 32.87
CA PRO A 568 -11.77 -17.92 34.30
C PRO A 568 -13.08 -18.62 34.68
N ASN A 569 -14.16 -18.37 33.93
CA ASN A 569 -15.48 -18.99 34.14
C ASN A 569 -15.41 -20.51 33.89
N LEU A 570 -14.70 -20.89 32.84
CA LEU A 570 -14.58 -22.26 32.39
C LEU A 570 -13.68 -23.09 33.32
N LEU A 571 -12.55 -22.54 33.78
CA LEU A 571 -11.61 -23.18 34.71
C LEU A 571 -12.27 -23.49 36.07
N GLY A 572 -13.08 -22.57 36.59
CA GLY A 572 -13.82 -22.77 37.83
C GLY A 572 -14.80 -23.96 37.79
N LYS A 573 -15.23 -24.40 36.59
CA LYS A 573 -16.18 -25.52 36.41
C LYS A 573 -15.48 -26.86 36.20
N LEU A 574 -14.30 -26.87 35.56
CA LEU A 574 -13.50 -28.07 35.27
C LEU A 574 -13.05 -28.82 36.54
N GLY A 575 -12.68 -28.08 37.59
CA GLY A 575 -12.15 -28.66 38.83
C GLY A 575 -10.70 -29.15 38.71
N VAL A 576 -9.86 -28.40 37.99
CA VAL A 576 -8.41 -28.59 37.87
C VAL A 576 -7.65 -27.50 38.64
N GLU A 577 -6.44 -27.79 39.11
CA GLU A 577 -5.54 -26.76 39.66
C GLU A 577 -4.87 -26.03 38.49
N VAL A 578 -5.03 -24.71 38.38
CA VAL A 578 -4.45 -23.94 37.27
C VAL A 578 -3.64 -22.77 37.77
N LEU A 579 -2.41 -22.67 37.27
CA LEU A 579 -1.57 -21.49 37.40
C LEU A 579 -1.72 -20.66 36.12
N THR A 580 -2.26 -19.45 36.22
CA THR A 580 -2.49 -18.58 35.07
C THR A 580 -1.44 -17.49 34.95
N ARG A 581 -1.01 -17.20 33.71
CA ARG A 581 -0.12 -16.10 33.33
C ARG A 581 -0.79 -15.24 32.26
N ASN A 582 -0.53 -13.93 32.28
CA ASN A 582 -1.07 -12.93 31.35
C ASN A 582 -2.59 -13.08 31.12
N ASN A 583 -3.32 -13.41 32.19
CA ASN A 583 -4.76 -13.68 32.13
C ASN A 583 -5.57 -12.40 32.37
N GLY A 584 -5.35 -11.43 31.50
CA GLY A 584 -6.03 -10.15 31.44
C GLY A 584 -5.81 -9.51 30.08
N LEU A 585 -6.66 -8.57 29.70
CA LEU A 585 -6.56 -7.91 28.39
C LEU A 585 -5.41 -6.90 28.38
N ASP A 586 -4.45 -7.08 27.49
CA ASP A 586 -3.40 -6.10 27.21
C ASP A 586 -3.75 -5.31 25.94
N GLU A 587 -4.35 -4.14 26.12
CA GLU A 587 -4.65 -3.24 24.99
C GLU A 587 -3.40 -2.61 24.36
N ALA A 588 -2.29 -2.55 25.10
CA ALA A 588 -1.04 -1.94 24.61
C ALA A 588 -0.29 -2.89 23.67
N ASN A 589 -0.38 -4.19 23.93
CA ASN A 589 0.25 -5.24 23.12
C ASN A 589 -0.80 -6.27 22.65
N PRO A 590 -1.67 -5.91 21.69
CA PRO A 590 -2.74 -6.79 21.20
C PRO A 590 -2.24 -8.01 20.39
N THR A 591 -0.95 -8.03 20.02
CA THR A 591 -0.29 -9.14 19.32
C THR A 591 1.13 -9.31 19.86
N GLU A 592 1.74 -10.46 19.56
CA GLU A 592 3.14 -10.77 19.86
C GLU A 592 3.95 -11.04 18.58
N THR A 593 5.23 -10.65 18.59
CA THR A 593 6.22 -11.06 17.59
C THR A 593 6.64 -12.51 17.79
N LEU A 594 7.24 -13.14 16.77
CA LEU A 594 7.74 -14.52 16.89
C LEU A 594 8.77 -14.67 18.04
N ALA A 595 9.66 -13.68 18.20
CA ALA A 595 10.65 -13.68 19.27
C ALA A 595 10.02 -13.56 20.66
N GLU A 596 8.97 -12.76 20.81
CA GLU A 596 8.20 -12.66 22.06
C GLU A 596 7.50 -13.98 22.38
N ARG A 597 6.83 -14.59 21.39
CA ARG A 597 6.17 -15.88 21.52
C ARG A 597 7.14 -16.97 21.98
N MET A 598 8.32 -17.06 21.38
CA MET A 598 9.34 -18.04 21.76
C MET A 598 9.81 -17.83 23.21
N ARG A 599 10.14 -16.59 23.59
CA ARG A 599 10.56 -16.26 24.97
C ARG A 599 9.48 -16.58 26.00
N ASP A 600 8.23 -16.30 25.68
CA ASP A 600 7.13 -16.59 26.60
C ASP A 600 6.81 -18.09 26.68
N LEU A 601 6.99 -18.86 25.61
CA LEU A 601 6.90 -20.33 25.66
C LEU A 601 7.99 -20.95 26.54
N GLU A 602 9.24 -20.47 26.47
CA GLU A 602 10.32 -20.91 27.37
C GLU A 602 10.00 -20.60 28.84
N ARG A 603 9.42 -19.42 29.10
CA ARG A 603 8.98 -19.02 30.44
C ARG A 603 7.81 -19.87 30.94
N LEU A 604 6.86 -20.19 30.06
CA LEU A 604 5.79 -21.14 30.35
C LEU A 604 6.37 -22.50 30.74
N GLY A 605 7.34 -23.01 29.99
CA GLY A 605 8.03 -24.27 30.30
C GLY A 605 8.76 -24.27 31.64
N SER A 606 9.40 -23.15 31.99
CA SER A 606 10.02 -22.97 33.31
C SER A 606 8.99 -23.04 34.45
N LEU A 607 7.78 -22.50 34.25
CA LEU A 607 6.70 -22.58 35.23
C LEU A 607 6.11 -24.00 35.32
N VAL A 608 5.96 -24.68 34.19
CA VAL A 608 5.44 -26.06 34.16
C VAL A 608 6.35 -26.99 34.96
N SER A 609 7.65 -26.99 34.66
CA SER A 609 8.63 -27.85 35.33
C SER A 609 8.79 -27.51 36.82
N SER A 610 8.90 -26.22 37.18
CA SER A 610 9.07 -25.80 38.58
C SER A 610 7.84 -26.06 39.44
N SER A 611 6.64 -25.96 38.87
CA SER A 611 5.37 -26.20 39.58
C SER A 611 4.90 -27.66 39.52
N ARG A 612 5.62 -28.52 38.80
CA ARG A 612 5.28 -29.93 38.53
C ARG A 612 3.88 -30.09 37.93
N ALA A 613 3.53 -29.20 37.01
CA ALA A 613 2.29 -29.29 36.27
C ALA A 613 2.34 -30.45 35.26
N ALA A 614 1.17 -31.00 34.93
CA ALA A 614 1.02 -32.07 33.96
C ALA A 614 1.36 -31.64 32.53
N PHE A 615 1.10 -30.37 32.20
CA PHE A 615 1.51 -29.71 30.96
C PHE A 615 1.23 -28.20 31.05
N GLY A 616 1.76 -27.44 30.08
CA GLY A 616 1.47 -26.04 29.86
C GLY A 616 0.72 -25.80 28.55
N VAL A 617 -0.14 -24.77 28.52
CA VAL A 617 -0.82 -24.31 27.31
C VAL A 617 -0.70 -22.80 27.18
N ARG A 618 -0.30 -22.33 26.00
CA ARG A 618 -0.36 -20.93 25.61
C ARG A 618 -1.43 -20.74 24.53
N PHE A 619 -2.29 -19.74 24.67
CA PHE A 619 -3.22 -19.31 23.63
C PHE A 619 -2.59 -18.21 22.76
N ASP A 620 -3.01 -18.14 21.50
CA ASP A 620 -2.78 -16.92 20.72
C ASP A 620 -3.67 -15.76 21.22
N PRO A 621 -3.37 -14.50 20.85
CA PRO A 621 -4.07 -13.33 21.39
C PRO A 621 -5.58 -13.29 21.16
N VAL A 622 -6.10 -14.05 20.18
CA VAL A 622 -7.55 -14.13 19.88
C VAL A 622 -8.22 -15.42 20.35
N GLY A 623 -7.47 -16.35 20.97
CA GLY A 623 -7.95 -17.63 21.51
C GLY A 623 -8.28 -18.70 20.47
N GLU A 624 -7.90 -18.50 19.21
CA GLU A 624 -8.14 -19.43 18.10
C GLU A 624 -7.15 -20.60 18.12
N ARG A 625 -5.90 -20.37 18.57
CA ARG A 625 -4.81 -21.34 18.49
C ARG A 625 -4.17 -21.61 19.85
N ILE A 626 -3.63 -22.82 20.02
CA ILE A 626 -2.87 -23.20 21.21
C ILE A 626 -1.48 -23.75 20.88
N SER A 627 -0.52 -23.46 21.75
CA SER A 627 0.80 -24.10 21.78
C SER A 627 0.98 -24.83 23.11
N LEU A 628 1.68 -25.97 23.06
CA LEU A 628 1.80 -26.89 24.18
C LEU A 628 3.23 -26.90 24.74
N VAL A 629 3.32 -27.11 26.04
CA VAL A 629 4.58 -27.41 26.74
C VAL A 629 4.36 -28.70 27.52
N ASP A 630 5.27 -29.65 27.39
CA ASP A 630 5.19 -30.92 28.10
C ASP A 630 5.45 -30.78 29.61
N GLU A 631 5.30 -31.87 30.36
CA GLU A 631 5.53 -31.89 31.81
C GLU A 631 6.98 -31.60 32.23
N ASN A 632 7.95 -31.74 31.30
CA ASN A 632 9.36 -31.46 31.55
C ASN A 632 9.70 -29.97 31.33
N GLY A 633 8.76 -29.20 30.80
CA GLY A 633 8.96 -27.80 30.45
C GLY A 633 9.48 -27.59 29.02
N GLU A 634 9.45 -28.62 28.17
CA GLU A 634 9.88 -28.53 26.77
C GLU A 634 8.71 -28.11 25.86
N PRO A 635 8.86 -27.04 25.05
CA PRO A 635 7.85 -26.67 24.07
C PRO A 635 7.64 -27.79 23.03
N VAL A 636 6.39 -28.17 22.80
CA VAL A 636 6.02 -29.14 21.78
C VAL A 636 5.70 -28.37 20.49
N GLY A 637 6.47 -28.60 19.42
CA GLY A 637 6.26 -27.94 18.13
C GLY A 637 4.85 -28.21 17.57
N ASP A 638 4.29 -27.25 16.82
CA ASP A 638 2.88 -27.29 16.39
C ASP A 638 2.53 -28.56 15.57
N ASP A 639 3.44 -29.04 14.70
CA ASP A 639 3.28 -30.29 13.96
C ASP A 639 3.25 -31.53 14.88
N ARG A 640 4.07 -31.53 15.94
CA ARG A 640 4.08 -32.61 16.95
C ARG A 640 2.84 -32.56 17.83
N ALA A 641 2.44 -31.36 18.26
CA ALA A 641 1.22 -31.14 19.03
C ALA A 641 -0.01 -31.65 18.26
N LEU A 642 -0.04 -31.48 16.94
CA LEU A 642 -1.06 -32.08 16.08
C LEU A 642 -1.10 -33.60 16.17
N LEU A 643 0.04 -34.28 16.06
CA LEU A 643 0.10 -35.73 16.15
C LEU A 643 -0.26 -36.24 17.56
N VAL A 644 0.13 -35.52 18.62
CA VAL A 644 -0.23 -35.85 20.01
C VAL A 644 -1.74 -35.76 20.22
N MET A 645 -2.38 -34.67 19.78
CA MET A 645 -3.83 -34.52 19.82
C MET A 645 -4.52 -35.60 19.00
N LEU A 646 -4.00 -35.88 17.80
CA LEU A 646 -4.52 -36.91 16.90
C LEU A 646 -4.47 -38.31 17.53
N ASP A 647 -3.32 -38.70 18.12
CA ASP A 647 -3.17 -40.01 18.78
C ASP A 647 -4.16 -40.17 19.93
N LEU A 648 -4.30 -39.15 20.78
CA LEU A 648 -5.23 -39.16 21.90
C LEU A 648 -6.70 -39.28 21.46
N VAL A 649 -7.12 -38.51 20.46
CA VAL A 649 -8.50 -38.55 19.95
C VAL A 649 -8.77 -39.88 19.23
N ALA A 650 -7.83 -40.35 18.40
CA ALA A 650 -7.98 -41.60 17.68
C ALA A 650 -8.03 -42.81 18.63
N ALA A 651 -7.20 -42.82 19.68
CA ALA A 651 -7.20 -43.86 20.70
C ALA A 651 -8.52 -43.96 21.47
N GLU A 652 -9.17 -42.82 21.74
CA GLU A 652 -10.47 -42.79 22.40
C GLU A 652 -11.60 -43.23 21.46
N ARG A 653 -11.63 -42.72 20.22
CA ARG A 653 -12.74 -42.94 19.28
C ARG A 653 -12.68 -44.29 18.57
N ARG A 654 -11.49 -44.80 18.25
CA ARG A 654 -11.20 -46.09 17.58
C ARG A 654 -11.80 -46.29 16.18
N THR A 655 -12.58 -45.35 15.68
CA THR A 655 -13.20 -45.36 14.35
C THR A 655 -13.58 -43.93 13.96
N GLY A 656 -13.87 -43.70 12.67
CA GLY A 656 -14.16 -42.40 12.09
C GLY A 656 -13.03 -41.87 11.21
N ARG A 657 -13.14 -40.60 10.84
CA ARG A 657 -12.21 -39.89 9.95
C ARG A 657 -11.57 -38.69 10.65
N VAL A 658 -10.37 -38.31 10.24
CA VAL A 658 -9.74 -37.05 10.65
C VAL A 658 -9.40 -36.22 9.43
N ALA A 659 -9.71 -34.93 9.45
CA ALA A 659 -9.42 -34.04 8.31
C ALA A 659 -8.13 -33.27 8.56
N LEU A 660 -7.16 -33.39 7.64
CA LEU A 660 -5.84 -32.77 7.75
C LEU A 660 -5.38 -32.18 6.40
N PRO A 661 -4.71 -31.01 6.37
CA PRO A 661 -4.16 -30.47 5.14
C PRO A 661 -3.13 -31.40 4.49
N VAL A 662 -3.04 -31.39 3.15
CA VAL A 662 -2.06 -32.17 2.37
C VAL A 662 -0.61 -31.88 2.72
N THR A 663 -0.34 -30.75 3.38
CA THR A 663 1.00 -30.34 3.88
C THR A 663 1.41 -31.08 5.16
N THR A 664 0.48 -31.76 5.85
CA THR A 664 0.77 -32.49 7.09
C THR A 664 1.51 -33.80 6.79
N THR A 665 2.45 -34.17 7.67
CA THR A 665 3.22 -35.43 7.57
C THR A 665 2.32 -36.66 7.47
N ARG A 666 2.73 -37.64 6.66
CA ARG A 666 2.05 -38.94 6.52
C ARG A 666 2.25 -39.86 7.74
N VAL A 667 3.08 -39.49 8.72
CA VAL A 667 3.05 -40.11 10.05
C VAL A 667 1.64 -40.08 10.65
N ALA A 668 0.82 -39.07 10.34
CA ALA A 668 -0.58 -39.01 10.73
C ALA A 668 -1.39 -40.23 10.27
N GLU A 669 -1.15 -40.76 9.06
CA GLU A 669 -1.82 -41.97 8.56
C GLU A 669 -1.44 -43.20 9.37
N ARG A 670 -0.17 -43.30 9.80
CA ARG A 670 0.31 -44.41 10.64
C ARG A 670 -0.35 -44.37 12.02
N VAL A 671 -0.42 -43.19 12.62
CA VAL A 671 -1.10 -42.97 13.91
C VAL A 671 -2.59 -43.33 13.81
N CYS A 672 -3.28 -42.85 12.78
CA CYS A 672 -4.70 -43.15 12.59
C CYS A 672 -4.95 -44.63 12.34
N ARG A 673 -4.17 -45.25 11.44
CA ARG A 673 -4.30 -46.68 11.10
C ARG A 673 -4.07 -47.57 12.32
N PHE A 674 -3.16 -47.22 13.21
CA PHE A 674 -2.91 -47.95 14.45
C PHE A 674 -4.17 -48.04 15.34
N HIS A 675 -5.00 -46.99 15.33
CA HIS A 675 -6.25 -46.93 16.11
C HIS A 675 -7.52 -47.24 15.30
N GLY A 676 -7.43 -47.64 14.02
CA GLY A 676 -8.59 -47.94 13.18
C GLY A 676 -9.33 -46.71 12.63
N VAL A 677 -8.67 -45.55 12.61
CA VAL A 677 -9.17 -44.26 12.10
C VAL A 677 -8.57 -43.99 10.71
N GLN A 678 -9.29 -43.26 9.86
CA GLN A 678 -8.82 -42.89 8.52
C GLN A 678 -8.50 -41.40 8.42
N VAL A 679 -7.52 -41.04 7.59
CA VAL A 679 -7.20 -39.64 7.28
C VAL A 679 -7.94 -39.23 6.02
N GLU A 680 -8.59 -38.07 6.07
CA GLU A 680 -9.15 -37.34 4.95
C GLU A 680 -8.26 -36.13 4.67
N TRP A 681 -7.63 -36.11 3.50
CA TRP A 681 -6.74 -35.03 3.10
C TRP A 681 -7.53 -33.85 2.55
N THR A 682 -7.24 -32.65 3.04
CA THR A 682 -7.88 -31.40 2.58
C THR A 682 -6.87 -30.46 1.93
N SER A 683 -7.37 -29.48 1.18
CA SER A 683 -6.53 -28.34 0.78
C SER A 683 -6.00 -27.58 2.00
N THR A 684 -5.02 -26.71 1.77
CA THR A 684 -4.48 -25.77 2.77
C THR A 684 -5.44 -24.66 3.19
N SER A 685 -6.60 -24.54 2.51
CA SER A 685 -7.61 -23.54 2.81
C SER A 685 -8.44 -23.85 4.06
N GLN A 686 -8.55 -22.86 4.95
CA GLN A 686 -9.25 -22.97 6.22
C GLN A 686 -10.76 -23.26 6.08
N ASP A 687 -11.41 -22.70 5.06
CA ASP A 687 -12.83 -22.91 4.80
C ASP A 687 -13.11 -24.35 4.34
N VAL A 688 -12.18 -24.97 3.60
CA VAL A 688 -12.27 -26.38 3.19
C VAL A 688 -12.11 -27.29 4.40
N LEU A 689 -11.12 -27.01 5.27
CA LEU A 689 -10.91 -27.78 6.50
C LEU A 689 -12.14 -27.72 7.43
N THR A 690 -12.72 -26.52 7.59
CA THR A 690 -13.93 -26.30 8.41
C THR A 690 -15.13 -27.08 7.85
N ARG A 691 -15.34 -27.07 6.52
CA ARG A 691 -16.41 -27.87 5.89
C ARG A 691 -16.18 -29.37 6.02
N ALA A 692 -14.93 -29.84 5.91
CA ALA A 692 -14.60 -31.25 6.12
C ALA A 692 -14.90 -31.66 7.57
N ALA A 693 -14.54 -30.82 8.55
CA ALA A 693 -14.81 -31.05 9.96
C ALA A 693 -16.31 -31.10 10.32
N ALA A 694 -17.18 -30.49 9.50
CA ALA A 694 -18.63 -30.56 9.68
C ALA A 694 -19.22 -31.93 9.27
N HIS A 695 -18.46 -32.79 8.58
CA HIS A 695 -18.95 -34.11 8.17
C HIS A 695 -19.17 -35.01 9.40
N PRO A 696 -20.32 -35.71 9.54
CA PRO A 696 -20.64 -36.47 10.76
C PRO A 696 -19.66 -37.57 11.17
N GLU A 697 -18.92 -38.12 10.21
CA GLU A 697 -17.89 -39.14 10.45
C GLU A 697 -16.52 -38.57 10.86
N VAL A 698 -16.31 -37.26 10.74
CA VAL A 698 -15.05 -36.62 11.12
C VAL A 698 -15.05 -36.38 12.63
N ILE A 699 -14.07 -36.96 13.30
CA ILE A 699 -13.95 -36.93 14.77
C ILE A 699 -12.95 -35.88 15.26
N PHE A 700 -12.08 -35.40 14.37
CA PHE A 700 -11.02 -34.43 14.67
C PHE A 700 -10.51 -33.80 13.38
N ALA A 701 -10.13 -32.52 13.44
CA ALA A 701 -9.38 -31.89 12.37
C ALA A 701 -8.37 -30.89 12.94
N GLY A 702 -7.33 -30.58 12.17
CA GLY A 702 -6.29 -29.64 12.60
C GLY A 702 -5.48 -29.11 11.44
N ASP A 703 -4.98 -27.88 11.56
CA ASP A 703 -4.29 -27.16 10.48
C ASP A 703 -2.75 -27.25 10.52
N GLY A 704 -2.20 -27.95 11.53
CA GLY A 704 -0.75 -28.08 11.74
C GLY A 704 -0.05 -26.83 12.27
N ARG A 705 -0.81 -25.77 12.63
CA ARG A 705 -0.28 -24.49 13.11
C ARG A 705 -0.90 -24.10 14.46
N GLY A 706 -1.10 -25.10 15.32
CA GLY A 706 -1.77 -24.95 16.62
C GLY A 706 -3.28 -24.69 16.54
N GLY A 707 -3.88 -24.76 15.34
CA GLY A 707 -5.33 -24.68 15.13
C GLY A 707 -5.96 -26.07 15.11
N PHE A 708 -6.95 -26.25 15.97
CA PHE A 708 -7.63 -27.52 16.17
C PHE A 708 -9.15 -27.34 16.07
N LEU A 709 -9.83 -28.30 15.45
CA LEU A 709 -11.28 -28.32 15.30
C LEU A 709 -11.83 -29.54 16.02
N MET A 710 -12.84 -29.33 16.86
CA MET A 710 -13.50 -30.37 17.66
C MET A 710 -14.92 -30.58 17.12
N PRO A 711 -15.15 -31.45 16.11
CA PRO A 711 -16.46 -31.66 15.49
C PRO A 711 -17.59 -31.98 16.47
N GLU A 712 -17.27 -32.61 17.61
CA GLU A 712 -18.24 -32.86 18.69
C GLU A 712 -18.85 -31.59 19.29
N PHE A 713 -18.15 -30.45 19.19
CA PHE A 713 -18.59 -29.15 19.68
C PHE A 713 -18.92 -28.17 18.54
N SER A 714 -17.94 -27.87 17.68
CA SER A 714 -18.03 -26.93 16.56
C SER A 714 -17.18 -27.40 15.38
N GLY A 715 -17.62 -27.10 14.15
CA GLY A 715 -16.87 -27.39 12.93
C GLY A 715 -15.70 -26.43 12.67
N THR A 716 -15.54 -25.36 13.45
CA THR A 716 -14.52 -24.31 13.28
C THR A 716 -13.28 -24.52 14.14
N VAL A 717 -12.18 -23.82 13.84
CA VAL A 717 -11.00 -23.80 14.72
C VAL A 717 -11.33 -23.15 16.07
N ASP A 718 -10.99 -23.86 17.13
CA ASP A 718 -11.27 -23.46 18.49
C ASP A 718 -10.22 -23.98 19.49
N GLY A 719 -9.25 -23.11 19.81
CA GLY A 719 -8.20 -23.40 20.79
C GLY A 719 -8.73 -23.64 22.19
N ILE A 720 -9.83 -22.99 22.58
CA ILE A 720 -10.44 -23.19 23.92
C ILE A 720 -11.08 -24.57 23.99
N ALA A 721 -11.85 -24.97 22.96
CA ALA A 721 -12.42 -26.31 22.89
C ALA A 721 -11.32 -27.40 22.84
N ALA A 722 -10.27 -27.16 22.08
CA ALA A 722 -9.12 -28.07 21.99
C ALA A 722 -8.39 -28.24 23.32
N PHE A 723 -8.21 -27.15 24.09
CA PHE A 723 -7.68 -27.21 25.45
C PHE A 723 -8.55 -28.10 26.35
N ILE A 724 -9.88 -27.91 26.34
CA ILE A 724 -10.79 -28.72 27.17
C ILE A 724 -10.74 -30.19 26.79
N ARG A 725 -10.73 -30.45 25.49
CA ARG A 725 -10.61 -31.80 24.96
C ARG A 725 -9.31 -32.46 25.42
N LEU A 726 -8.18 -31.74 25.34
CA LEU A 726 -6.88 -32.20 25.79
C LEU A 726 -6.88 -32.54 27.28
N VAL A 727 -7.45 -31.67 28.13
CA VAL A 727 -7.56 -31.92 29.58
C VAL A 727 -8.31 -33.23 29.87
N GLY A 728 -9.44 -33.45 29.20
CA GLY A 728 -10.22 -34.69 29.32
C GLY A 728 -9.42 -35.93 28.89
N LEU A 729 -8.74 -35.86 27.75
CA LEU A 729 -7.94 -36.96 27.21
C LEU A 729 -6.73 -37.31 28.09
N VAL A 730 -6.00 -36.31 28.59
CA VAL A 730 -4.85 -36.51 29.50
C VAL A 730 -5.32 -37.10 30.83
N ALA A 731 -6.44 -36.62 31.39
CA ALA A 731 -7.00 -37.14 32.63
C ALA A 731 -7.34 -38.64 32.54
N ARG A 732 -7.88 -39.10 31.41
CA ARG A 732 -8.26 -40.51 31.19
C ARG A 732 -7.08 -41.41 30.88
N THR A 733 -6.11 -40.94 30.09
CA THR A 733 -4.96 -41.76 29.68
C THR A 733 -3.94 -41.96 30.80
N ARG A 734 -3.83 -41.01 31.75
CA ARG A 734 -2.81 -40.99 32.83
C ARG A 734 -1.37 -41.11 32.31
N LEU A 735 -1.17 -40.81 31.03
CA LEU A 735 0.15 -40.67 30.42
C LEU A 735 0.52 -39.20 30.39
N THR A 736 1.81 -38.92 30.48
CA THR A 736 2.32 -37.56 30.32
C THR A 736 2.50 -37.23 28.85
N LEU A 737 2.51 -35.93 28.48
CA LEU A 737 2.59 -35.52 27.09
C LEU A 737 3.89 -36.01 26.43
N SER A 738 5.03 -35.95 27.13
CA SER A 738 6.29 -36.45 26.59
C SER A 738 6.27 -37.96 26.29
N ARG A 739 5.53 -38.74 27.09
CA ARG A 739 5.39 -40.19 26.88
C ARG A 739 4.49 -40.52 25.70
N ILE A 740 3.46 -39.71 25.46
CA ILE A 740 2.59 -39.84 24.29
C ILE A 740 3.39 -39.48 23.05
N ASP A 741 4.05 -38.33 23.06
CA ASP A 741 4.86 -37.84 21.94
C ASP A 741 5.96 -38.84 21.53
N ARG A 742 6.71 -39.41 22.49
CA ARG A 742 7.76 -40.41 22.22
C ARG A 742 7.26 -41.70 21.56
N ARG A 743 5.96 -42.02 21.62
CA ARG A 743 5.39 -43.20 20.93
C ARG A 743 5.09 -42.93 19.46
N ILE A 744 4.99 -41.67 19.08
CA ILE A 744 4.66 -41.25 17.74
C ILE A 744 5.97 -41.21 16.94
N PRO A 745 6.05 -41.92 15.78
CA PRO A 745 7.23 -41.90 14.93
C PRO A 745 7.70 -40.49 14.61
N GLU A 746 9.01 -40.31 14.51
CA GLU A 746 9.58 -39.05 14.03
C GLU A 746 9.27 -38.87 12.54
N ALA A 747 8.94 -37.64 12.14
CA ALA A 747 8.69 -37.28 10.75
C ALA A 747 9.87 -36.45 10.25
N HIS A 748 10.49 -36.87 9.15
CA HIS A 748 11.57 -36.11 8.50
C HIS A 748 10.99 -35.34 7.31
N LEU A 749 10.27 -34.25 7.63
CA LEU A 749 9.61 -33.36 6.66
C LEU A 749 10.44 -32.08 6.49
N LEU A 750 10.84 -31.78 5.27
CA LEU A 750 11.56 -30.55 4.91
C LEU A 750 10.71 -29.65 4.03
N ARG A 751 10.94 -28.33 4.10
CA ARG A 751 10.26 -27.31 3.29
C ARG A 751 11.27 -26.42 2.57
N ARG A 752 11.00 -26.09 1.31
CA ARG A 752 11.75 -25.07 0.54
C ARG A 752 10.79 -24.23 -0.28
N SER A 753 11.06 -22.93 -0.40
CA SER A 753 10.37 -22.04 -1.33
C SER A 753 11.27 -21.79 -2.54
N VAL A 754 10.71 -21.89 -3.73
CA VAL A 754 11.40 -21.62 -5.01
C VAL A 754 10.73 -20.42 -5.66
N PRO A 755 11.47 -19.35 -6.01
CA PRO A 755 10.92 -18.24 -6.79
C PRO A 755 10.25 -18.72 -8.08
N THR A 756 9.03 -18.27 -8.36
CA THR A 756 8.25 -18.72 -9.51
C THR A 756 7.37 -17.57 -10.03
N PRO A 757 7.65 -17.02 -11.21
CA PRO A 757 6.83 -15.96 -11.82
C PRO A 757 5.36 -16.36 -11.95
N TRP A 758 4.46 -15.39 -11.87
CA TRP A 758 3.01 -15.65 -11.96
C TRP A 758 2.58 -16.36 -13.24
N ALA A 759 3.15 -15.99 -14.38
CA ALA A 759 2.89 -16.62 -15.67
C ALA A 759 3.34 -18.09 -15.70
N ALA A 760 4.39 -18.43 -14.95
CA ALA A 760 4.98 -19.77 -14.91
C ALA A 760 4.25 -20.73 -13.97
N LYS A 761 3.50 -20.25 -12.96
CA LYS A 761 2.82 -21.11 -11.95
C LYS A 761 1.90 -22.17 -12.56
N GLY A 762 1.15 -21.82 -13.60
CA GLY A 762 0.31 -22.78 -14.34
C GLY A 762 1.14 -23.83 -15.09
N GLY A 763 2.28 -23.41 -15.65
CA GLY A 763 3.25 -24.29 -16.28
C GLY A 763 3.91 -25.24 -15.29
N VAL A 764 4.29 -24.78 -14.10
CA VAL A 764 4.94 -25.60 -13.06
C VAL A 764 4.08 -26.82 -12.73
N MET A 765 2.79 -26.60 -12.48
CA MET A 765 1.85 -27.68 -12.16
C MET A 765 1.79 -28.75 -13.25
N ARG A 766 1.72 -28.34 -14.52
CA ARG A 766 1.73 -29.27 -15.67
C ARG A 766 3.03 -30.07 -15.74
N HIS A 767 4.19 -29.41 -15.64
CA HIS A 767 5.48 -30.08 -15.73
C HIS A 767 5.74 -31.02 -14.56
N VAL A 768 5.27 -30.70 -13.35
CA VAL A 768 5.38 -31.60 -12.19
C VAL A 768 4.56 -32.88 -12.41
N VAL A 769 3.33 -32.77 -12.94
CA VAL A 769 2.51 -33.94 -13.29
C VAL A 769 3.15 -34.76 -14.42
N GLU A 770 3.67 -34.11 -15.47
CA GLU A 770 4.38 -34.77 -16.56
C GLU A 770 5.65 -35.50 -16.05
N ALA A 771 6.42 -34.85 -15.19
CA ALA A 771 7.62 -35.42 -14.58
C ALA A 771 7.28 -36.58 -13.62
N ALA A 772 6.13 -36.55 -12.94
CA ALA A 772 5.69 -37.64 -12.06
C ALA A 772 5.51 -38.96 -12.83
N GLY A 773 5.12 -38.90 -14.11
CA GLY A 773 5.02 -40.08 -14.97
C GLY A 773 4.03 -41.11 -14.42
N GLY A 774 4.49 -42.34 -14.16
CA GLY A 774 3.66 -43.43 -13.63
C GLY A 774 3.48 -43.45 -12.10
N ARG A 775 4.07 -42.49 -11.37
CA ARG A 775 3.99 -42.42 -9.90
C ARG A 775 2.58 -42.03 -9.43
N THR A 776 2.25 -42.36 -8.18
CA THR A 776 0.97 -41.98 -7.59
C THR A 776 0.97 -40.48 -7.32
N VAL A 777 -0.03 -39.77 -7.83
CA VAL A 777 -0.19 -38.32 -7.62
C VAL A 777 -1.49 -38.01 -6.90
N ASP A 778 -1.44 -37.04 -6.00
CA ASP A 778 -2.59 -36.44 -5.32
C ASP A 778 -2.63 -34.95 -5.66
N THR A 779 -3.72 -34.53 -6.30
CA THR A 779 -3.93 -33.15 -6.77
C THR A 779 -5.01 -32.43 -5.96
N THR A 780 -5.21 -32.82 -4.70
CA THR A 780 -6.17 -32.18 -3.79
C THR A 780 -5.88 -30.69 -3.61
N ASP A 781 -4.60 -30.33 -3.47
CA ASP A 781 -4.10 -28.95 -3.47
C ASP A 781 -2.61 -28.96 -3.83
N GLY A 782 -2.25 -28.37 -4.97
CA GLY A 782 -0.93 -28.59 -5.56
C GLY A 782 -0.81 -29.99 -6.20
N VAL A 783 0.43 -30.48 -6.33
CA VAL A 783 0.72 -31.84 -6.80
C VAL A 783 1.59 -32.53 -5.78
N ARG A 784 1.03 -33.53 -5.09
CA ARG A 784 1.76 -34.42 -4.19
C ARG A 784 2.12 -35.70 -4.93
N VAL A 785 3.40 -35.93 -5.15
CA VAL A 785 3.93 -37.14 -5.82
C VAL A 785 4.43 -38.10 -4.75
N VAL A 786 3.96 -39.34 -4.80
CA VAL A 786 4.31 -40.41 -3.85
C VAL A 786 5.13 -41.46 -4.59
N GLU A 787 6.33 -41.72 -4.09
CA GLU A 787 7.25 -42.75 -4.57
C GLU A 787 6.81 -44.14 -4.09
N ASP A 788 7.25 -45.20 -4.78
CA ASP A 788 6.88 -46.59 -4.45
C ASP A 788 7.37 -47.03 -3.07
N ASP A 789 8.43 -46.41 -2.55
CA ASP A 789 8.99 -46.64 -1.22
C ASP A 789 8.30 -45.83 -0.10
N GLY A 790 7.27 -45.05 -0.46
CA GLY A 790 6.46 -44.26 0.46
C GLY A 790 6.98 -42.85 0.75
N ARG A 791 8.13 -42.46 0.19
CA ARG A 791 8.57 -41.05 0.18
C ARG A 791 7.60 -40.19 -0.62
N TRP A 792 7.50 -38.91 -0.29
CA TRP A 792 6.63 -38.01 -1.06
C TRP A 792 7.13 -36.58 -1.09
N VAL A 793 6.77 -35.89 -2.17
CA VAL A 793 6.96 -34.44 -2.32
C VAL A 793 5.62 -33.78 -2.62
N LEU A 794 5.36 -32.59 -2.10
CA LEU A 794 4.25 -31.73 -2.49
C LEU A 794 4.80 -30.48 -3.11
N VAL A 795 4.36 -30.17 -4.32
CA VAL A 795 4.64 -28.91 -5.01
C VAL A 795 3.36 -28.09 -5.04
N LEU A 796 3.37 -26.92 -4.38
CA LEU A 796 2.21 -26.06 -4.22
C LEU A 796 2.58 -24.60 -4.56
N PRO A 797 2.11 -24.06 -5.69
CA PRO A 797 2.26 -22.65 -6.02
C PRO A 797 1.55 -21.78 -4.98
N ASP A 798 2.22 -20.72 -4.50
CA ASP A 798 1.60 -19.83 -3.52
C ASP A 798 0.49 -18.99 -4.19
N PRO A 799 -0.68 -18.80 -3.57
CA PRO A 799 -1.78 -18.05 -4.16
C PRO A 799 -1.60 -16.52 -4.13
N ALA A 800 -0.64 -15.99 -3.38
CA ALA A 800 -0.44 -14.56 -3.13
C ALA A 800 0.98 -14.04 -3.45
N GLU A 801 2.00 -14.90 -3.41
CA GLU A 801 3.41 -14.53 -3.62
C GLU A 801 3.99 -15.21 -4.88
N PRO A 802 4.95 -14.61 -5.62
CA PRO A 802 5.57 -15.21 -6.80
C PRO A 802 6.59 -16.32 -6.43
N VAL A 803 6.14 -17.31 -5.66
CA VAL A 803 6.91 -18.46 -5.21
C VAL A 803 6.09 -19.74 -5.33
N THR A 804 6.78 -20.87 -5.41
CA THR A 804 6.21 -22.21 -5.27
C THR A 804 6.83 -22.86 -4.04
N HIS A 805 6.00 -23.36 -3.14
CA HIS A 805 6.46 -24.07 -1.95
C HIS A 805 6.55 -25.57 -2.22
N LEU A 806 7.64 -26.17 -1.76
CA LEU A 806 7.87 -27.60 -1.80
C LEU A 806 7.96 -28.15 -0.38
N TRP A 807 7.31 -29.29 -0.14
CA TRP A 807 7.49 -30.12 1.05
C TRP A 807 7.98 -31.49 0.61
N ALA A 808 8.95 -32.06 1.31
CA ALA A 808 9.42 -33.41 1.04
C ALA A 808 9.55 -34.20 2.35
N GLU A 809 9.01 -35.42 2.37
CA GLU A 809 9.10 -36.33 3.50
C GLU A 809 9.78 -37.64 3.10
N GLY A 810 10.69 -38.10 3.96
CA GLY A 810 11.37 -39.38 3.80
C GLY A 810 11.64 -40.11 5.11
N PRO A 811 12.22 -41.33 5.05
CA PRO A 811 12.61 -42.11 6.24
C PRO A 811 13.71 -41.46 7.08
N ASP A 812 14.48 -40.54 6.51
CA ASP A 812 15.51 -39.74 7.17
C ASP A 812 15.68 -38.38 6.48
N THR A 813 16.37 -37.44 7.16
CA THR A 813 16.57 -36.08 6.65
C THR A 813 17.33 -36.03 5.31
N GLY A 814 18.28 -36.94 5.07
CA GLY A 814 19.03 -36.99 3.82
C GLY A 814 18.14 -37.35 2.64
N SER A 815 17.33 -38.41 2.79
CA SER A 815 16.39 -38.84 1.77
C SER A 815 15.32 -37.79 1.44
N ALA A 816 14.88 -37.01 2.44
CA ALA A 816 13.95 -35.90 2.24
C ALA A 816 14.62 -34.73 1.49
N GLN A 817 15.89 -34.44 1.80
CA GLN A 817 16.67 -33.40 1.14
C GLN A 817 16.91 -33.73 -0.34
N ASP A 818 17.30 -34.97 -0.65
CA ASP A 818 17.53 -35.44 -2.02
C ASP A 818 16.25 -35.29 -2.87
N LEU A 819 15.10 -35.66 -2.29
CA LEU A 819 13.81 -35.53 -2.96
C LEU A 819 13.45 -34.06 -3.17
N LEU A 820 13.69 -33.20 -2.18
CA LEU A 820 13.43 -31.77 -2.27
C LEU A 820 14.27 -31.10 -3.37
N GLU A 821 15.55 -31.46 -3.50
CA GLU A 821 16.46 -30.94 -4.53
C GLU A 821 16.08 -31.41 -5.94
N GLN A 822 15.72 -32.69 -6.08
CA GLN A 822 15.25 -33.25 -7.33
C GLN A 822 14.05 -32.46 -7.88
N TRP A 823 13.05 -32.23 -7.03
CA TRP A 823 11.81 -31.56 -7.44
C TRP A 823 11.93 -30.04 -7.52
N ALA A 824 12.81 -29.42 -6.72
CA ALA A 824 13.15 -28.01 -6.89
C ALA A 824 13.71 -27.75 -8.31
N THR A 825 14.57 -28.63 -8.81
CA THR A 825 15.12 -28.55 -10.17
C THR A 825 14.02 -28.60 -11.25
N VAL A 826 12.97 -29.39 -11.03
CA VAL A 826 11.83 -29.48 -11.96
C VAL A 826 11.03 -28.17 -12.00
N VAL A 827 10.83 -27.54 -10.83
CA VAL A 827 10.15 -26.24 -10.71
C VAL A 827 11.00 -25.13 -11.35
N GLU A 828 12.31 -25.08 -11.05
CA GLU A 828 13.23 -24.06 -11.56
C GLU A 828 13.35 -24.08 -13.09
N ARG A 829 13.41 -25.26 -13.72
CA ARG A 829 13.43 -25.42 -15.19
C ARG A 829 12.18 -24.90 -15.91
N THR A 830 11.10 -24.69 -15.18
CA THR A 830 9.83 -24.18 -15.72
C THR A 830 9.68 -22.66 -15.51
N GLY A 831 10.49 -22.08 -14.61
CA GLY A 831 10.47 -20.65 -14.27
C GLY A 831 11.36 -19.77 -15.15
N THR A 832 12.24 -20.37 -15.94
CA THR A 832 12.98 -19.76 -17.07
C THR A 832 12.21 -19.95 -18.36
#